data_AF-A0A0A2KH51-F1
#
_entry.id   AF-A0A0A2KH51-F1
#
_cell.length_a   1.000
_cell.length_b   1.000
_cell.length_c   1.000
_cell.angle_alpha   90.00
_cell.angle_beta   90.00
_cell.angle_gamma   90.00
#
_symmetry.space_group_name_H-M   'P 1'
#
loop_
_entity.id
_entity.type
_entity.pdbx_description
1 polymer ?
#
loop_
_entity_poly.entity_id
_entity_poly.type
_entity_poly.pdbx_seq_one_letter_code
_entity_poly.pdbx_strand_id
1 'polypeptide(L)'
;MSKEDRIFKTSIGAYDQVIALSQVMINEGLKNLWSKSVFAEDLALARSRQTILEKGEELPELEKPLGFSCSPTPNSFLDEVVFGPPQLILKPTGSDLSSIEYKFHLASGELQAICDENAESSAPEPVKRKPGTRAPIKKASRLYSRYTIKDWYVTIPIKLSLVPMEPTSKEFAEAMKLKKKGNHSLQKLLVDTSTINWATATVDLGYWAETDEMVDEDGFARTIEHKVVGNHRLWEQETPTFQFYFRQMIEQGFKDTWEKGLGRLCTIVKDKEDDSLTPTFEINDVRHQTYPYREGNTDVLHGIPQGNNHYLLYLETVGSNIPPPVTQEGATLSPSGGNWTEGGDYHSTNNKSKFGTYVLSKKCFLEGHLLPKLTEFNRIMQLDIMERQAESDAQFFHWYAKVGYKVHLGKGFEDRVGNSAKFDWTPGNPVIKPYWDDQHWYNKFRDQEEGQLIWSNVDEEWDTSGAYHHNGSVETWAYGSTITINRVVVTPGSNVIRMHGMSWNRFTYKVDPSKIEWNRIGGFLNVVHWEINFVLQASRDGGLFIEVKSELPRVEFPWQANGKWGLEPFRQKLQTSYETVQKNFEYITEGLKNCLQGQDRLILPSTGVYLFSNPLMGHNGDLVCNLEYVEEPFDADGEVKKDLNEMTNFKRTPTRDLARHPVFEIAGNVQASEADHKEEI
;
A
#
# COMPACT_ATOMS: atom_id res chain seq x y z
N MET A 1 8.24 -17.24 17.62
CA MET A 1 7.67 -16.61 16.41
C MET A 1 8.56 -16.93 15.25
N SER A 2 7.99 -17.46 14.18
CA SER A 2 8.66 -17.56 12.89
C SER A 2 9.05 -16.15 12.40
N LYS A 3 9.95 -16.02 11.42
CA LYS A 3 10.28 -14.70 10.82
C LYS A 3 9.07 -14.08 10.13
N GLU A 4 8.22 -14.91 9.54
CA GLU A 4 6.98 -14.52 8.87
C GLU A 4 5.96 -13.95 9.88
N ASP A 5 5.81 -14.56 11.07
CA ASP A 5 4.90 -14.05 12.13
C ASP A 5 5.23 -12.62 12.60
N ARG A 6 6.46 -12.12 12.35
CA ARG A 6 6.92 -10.82 12.86
C ARG A 6 6.37 -9.64 12.07
N ILE A 7 6.08 -9.83 10.78
CA ILE A 7 5.54 -8.79 9.88
C ILE A 7 4.03 -8.69 10.06
N PHE A 8 3.34 -9.82 10.26
CA PHE A 8 1.87 -9.87 10.28
C PHE A 8 1.22 -9.43 11.60
N LYS A 9 2.01 -9.09 12.61
CA LYS A 9 1.54 -8.65 13.94
C LYS A 9 1.82 -7.18 14.24
N THR A 10 2.49 -6.46 13.34
CA THR A 10 2.70 -5.02 13.53
C THR A 10 1.36 -4.31 13.53
N SER A 11 1.25 -3.30 14.40
CA SER A 11 0.07 -2.44 14.49
C SER A 11 0.42 -1.09 13.90
N ILE A 12 -0.45 -0.58 13.05
CA ILE A 12 -0.39 0.78 12.49
C ILE A 12 -1.02 1.83 13.43
N GLY A 13 -1.48 1.43 14.62
CA GLY A 13 -2.02 2.35 15.62
C GLY A 13 -3.23 3.14 15.13
N ALA A 14 -3.14 4.47 15.23
CA ALA A 14 -4.20 5.39 14.79
C ALA A 14 -4.10 5.78 13.30
N TYR A 15 -3.11 5.27 12.58
CA TYR A 15 -2.87 5.60 11.18
C TYR A 15 -3.63 4.67 10.24
N ASP A 16 -3.89 5.16 9.03
CA ASP A 16 -4.68 4.44 8.03
C ASP A 16 -3.78 3.68 7.05
N GLN A 17 -2.59 4.23 6.76
CA GLN A 17 -1.57 3.58 5.94
C GLN A 17 -0.19 3.73 6.61
N VAL A 18 0.66 2.71 6.45
CA VAL A 18 2.06 2.78 6.86
C VAL A 18 2.93 2.24 5.73
N ILE A 19 3.94 3.03 5.36
CA ILE A 19 5.03 2.56 4.51
C ILE A 19 6.28 2.43 5.37
N ALA A 20 6.93 1.28 5.35
CA ALA A 20 8.16 1.02 6.08
C ALA A 20 9.28 0.74 5.08
N LEU A 21 10.34 1.55 5.10
CA LEU A 21 11.54 1.34 4.28
C LEU A 21 12.74 1.11 5.19
N SER A 22 13.49 0.04 4.94
CA SER A 22 14.73 -0.19 5.67
C SER A 22 15.82 0.83 5.28
N GLN A 23 16.71 1.14 6.23
CA GLN A 23 17.83 2.06 6.05
C GLN A 23 18.67 1.71 4.83
N VAL A 24 18.96 0.42 4.62
CA VAL A 24 19.73 -0.04 3.46
C VAL A 24 19.01 0.25 2.14
N MET A 25 17.69 0.07 2.08
CA MET A 25 16.90 0.36 0.89
C MET A 25 16.90 1.87 0.56
N ILE A 26 16.85 2.72 1.60
CA ILE A 26 16.95 4.19 1.47
C ILE A 26 18.35 4.58 0.98
N ASN A 27 19.40 4.01 1.56
CA ASN A 27 20.78 4.32 1.22
C ASN A 27 21.16 3.85 -0.19
N GLU A 28 20.65 2.70 -0.65
CA GLU A 28 20.83 2.27 -2.04
C GLU A 28 20.09 3.20 -3.02
N GLY A 29 18.91 3.70 -2.63
CA GLY A 29 18.25 4.78 -3.36
C GLY A 29 19.13 6.03 -3.47
N LEU A 30 19.61 6.56 -2.35
CA LEU A 30 20.49 7.74 -2.32
C LEU A 30 21.76 7.54 -3.15
N LYS A 31 22.40 6.37 -3.05
CA LYS A 31 23.56 6.00 -3.85
C LYS A 31 23.24 6.04 -5.35
N ASN A 32 22.11 5.49 -5.75
CA ASN A 32 21.67 5.50 -7.15
C ASN A 32 21.34 6.92 -7.64
N LEU A 33 20.75 7.79 -6.80
CA LEU A 33 20.57 9.21 -7.11
C LEU A 33 21.92 9.87 -7.41
N TRP A 34 22.89 9.63 -6.52
CA TRP A 34 24.22 10.21 -6.58
C TRP A 34 24.95 9.77 -7.84
N SER A 35 25.02 8.47 -8.12
CA SER A 35 25.68 7.92 -9.30
C SER A 35 25.12 8.46 -10.61
N LYS A 36 23.78 8.62 -10.72
CA LYS A 36 23.17 9.22 -11.91
C LYS A 36 23.51 10.70 -12.07
N SER A 37 23.57 11.45 -10.98
CA SER A 37 23.93 12.87 -11.02
C SER A 37 25.38 13.09 -11.46
N VAL A 38 26.32 12.32 -10.90
CA VAL A 38 27.74 12.37 -11.26
C VAL A 38 27.92 11.97 -12.72
N PHE A 39 27.29 10.89 -13.16
CA PHE A 39 27.35 10.46 -14.56
C PHE A 39 26.80 11.51 -15.53
N ALA A 40 25.72 12.21 -15.17
CA ALA A 40 25.16 13.27 -16.00
C ALA A 40 26.11 14.48 -16.14
N GLU A 41 26.80 14.85 -15.06
CA GLU A 41 27.82 15.91 -15.08
C GLU A 41 29.03 15.50 -15.94
N ASP A 42 29.51 14.26 -15.79
CA ASP A 42 30.62 13.71 -16.59
C ASP A 42 30.27 13.68 -18.09
N LEU A 43 29.04 13.28 -18.44
CA LEU A 43 28.56 13.25 -19.82
C LEU A 43 28.42 14.67 -20.41
N ALA A 44 27.95 15.63 -19.62
CA ALA A 44 27.85 17.03 -20.03
C ALA A 44 29.24 17.62 -20.30
N LEU A 45 30.22 17.31 -19.44
CA LEU A 45 31.61 17.70 -19.61
C LEU A 45 32.21 17.08 -20.89
N ALA A 46 31.96 15.80 -21.15
CA ALA A 46 32.40 15.12 -22.36
C ALA A 46 31.79 15.73 -23.65
N ARG A 47 30.50 16.09 -23.64
CA ARG A 47 29.86 16.77 -24.77
C ARG A 47 30.41 18.17 -25.00
N SER A 48 30.65 18.93 -23.93
CA SER A 48 31.28 20.25 -24.03
C SER A 48 32.67 20.15 -24.66
N ARG A 49 33.46 19.14 -24.30
CA ARG A 49 34.77 18.87 -24.92
C ARG A 49 34.65 18.58 -26.40
N GLN A 50 33.68 17.75 -26.80
CA GLN A 50 33.44 17.45 -28.20
C GLN A 50 33.08 18.72 -28.99
N THR A 51 32.24 19.60 -28.42
CA THR A 51 31.91 20.89 -29.05
C THR A 51 33.11 21.84 -29.15
N ILE A 52 34.00 21.87 -28.16
CA ILE A 52 35.25 22.67 -28.19
C ILE A 52 36.20 22.14 -29.28
N LEU A 53 36.36 20.82 -29.34
CA LEU A 53 37.14 20.15 -30.39
C LEU A 53 36.58 20.41 -31.80
N GLU A 54 35.26 20.34 -31.97
CA GLU A 54 34.58 20.63 -33.24
C GLU A 54 34.72 22.10 -33.66
N LYS A 55 34.94 23.01 -32.71
CA LYS A 55 35.22 24.44 -32.96
C LYS A 55 36.70 24.74 -33.21
N GLY A 56 37.59 23.75 -33.10
CA GLY A 56 39.03 23.93 -33.29
C GLY A 56 39.71 24.76 -32.20
N GLU A 57 39.07 24.88 -31.04
CA GLU A 57 39.60 25.57 -29.87
C GLU A 57 40.48 24.61 -29.04
N GLU A 58 41.53 25.12 -28.39
CA GLU A 58 42.37 24.30 -27.51
C GLU A 58 41.54 23.78 -26.32
N LEU A 59 41.63 22.47 -26.08
CA LEU A 59 41.03 21.85 -24.90
C LEU A 59 41.71 22.42 -23.64
N PRO A 60 40.95 22.99 -22.69
CA PRO A 60 41.54 23.34 -21.40
C PRO A 60 42.08 22.06 -20.73
N GLU A 61 43.31 22.13 -20.22
CA GLU A 61 43.86 21.10 -19.33
C GLU A 61 42.89 20.89 -18.18
N LEU A 62 42.47 19.65 -18.00
CA LEU A 62 41.46 19.29 -17.02
C LEU A 62 42.16 18.58 -15.88
N GLU A 63 42.53 19.35 -14.86
CA GLU A 63 43.00 18.83 -13.57
C GLU A 63 41.83 18.31 -12.71
N LYS A 64 40.58 18.70 -13.01
CA LYS A 64 39.45 18.36 -12.13
C LYS A 64 39.13 16.86 -12.11
N PRO A 65 39.04 16.25 -10.91
CA PRO A 65 38.67 14.85 -10.76
C PRO A 65 37.20 14.61 -11.13
N LEU A 66 36.93 13.39 -11.62
CA LEU A 66 35.58 12.86 -11.87
C LEU A 66 34.82 12.73 -10.54
N GLY A 67 33.68 13.42 -10.40
CA GLY A 67 32.85 13.40 -9.19
C GLY A 67 32.19 14.74 -8.86
N PHE A 68 31.23 14.72 -7.92
CA PHE A 68 30.62 15.94 -7.41
C PHE A 68 31.69 16.75 -6.64
N SER A 69 31.97 17.97 -7.10
CA SER A 69 32.85 18.93 -6.43
C SER A 69 32.04 20.12 -5.92
N CYS A 70 32.39 20.60 -4.72
CA CYS A 70 31.77 21.78 -4.12
C CYS A 70 32.25 23.07 -4.79
N SER A 71 31.40 24.09 -4.79
CA SER A 71 31.85 25.43 -5.16
C SER A 71 32.93 25.94 -4.19
N PRO A 72 34.02 26.56 -4.66
CA PRO A 72 35.05 27.10 -3.78
C PRO A 72 34.47 28.23 -2.91
N THR A 73 34.80 28.25 -1.61
CA THR A 73 34.47 29.40 -0.76
C THR A 73 35.58 30.45 -0.82
N PRO A 74 35.30 31.76 -0.63
CA PRO A 74 36.28 32.84 -0.79
C PRO A 74 37.55 32.75 0.09
N ASN A 75 37.59 31.81 1.05
CA ASN A 75 38.71 31.63 2.00
C ASN A 75 39.10 30.15 2.21
N SER A 76 38.60 29.21 1.39
CA SER A 76 39.00 27.80 1.43
C SER A 76 39.44 27.36 0.03
N PHE A 77 40.72 26.99 -0.12
CA PHE A 77 41.22 26.42 -1.35
C PHE A 77 40.90 24.92 -1.35
N LEU A 78 39.65 24.63 -1.72
CA LEU A 78 39.22 23.28 -2.06
C LEU A 78 39.64 23.03 -3.50
N ASP A 79 40.88 22.64 -3.67
CA ASP A 79 41.28 22.04 -4.92
C ASP A 79 40.92 20.55 -4.84
N GLU A 80 39.90 20.16 -5.62
CA GLU A 80 39.69 18.76 -6.02
C GLU A 80 39.05 17.80 -4.98
N VAL A 81 38.28 18.28 -4.00
CA VAL A 81 37.51 17.37 -3.12
C VAL A 81 36.34 16.72 -3.88
N VAL A 82 36.39 15.38 -3.95
CA VAL A 82 35.35 14.53 -4.54
C VAL A 82 34.49 13.94 -3.44
N PHE A 83 33.18 14.15 -3.55
CA PHE A 83 32.20 13.60 -2.62
C PHE A 83 31.68 12.25 -3.11
N GLY A 84 31.69 11.27 -2.20
CA GLY A 84 31.03 9.99 -2.38
C GLY A 84 29.54 10.05 -2.04
N PRO A 85 28.79 8.97 -2.31
CA PRO A 85 27.36 8.91 -2.03
C PRO A 85 27.11 9.05 -0.51
N PRO A 86 26.25 9.97 -0.09
CA PRO A 86 25.91 10.15 1.31
C PRO A 86 25.06 8.98 1.81
N GLN A 87 25.06 8.79 3.14
CA GLN A 87 24.29 7.73 3.79
C GLN A 87 23.45 8.29 4.93
N LEU A 88 22.25 7.75 5.08
CA LEU A 88 21.36 8.01 6.19
C LEU A 88 21.60 6.97 7.30
N ILE A 89 21.66 7.43 8.54
CA ILE A 89 21.70 6.59 9.75
C ILE A 89 20.44 6.87 10.55
N LEU A 90 19.60 5.86 10.69
CA LEU A 90 18.36 5.93 11.46
C LEU A 90 18.67 5.66 12.93
N LYS A 91 18.29 6.60 13.79
CA LYS A 91 18.45 6.50 15.25
C LYS A 91 17.07 6.34 15.89
N PRO A 92 16.54 5.12 15.98
CA PRO A 92 15.26 4.88 16.63
C PRO A 92 15.36 5.20 18.13
N THR A 93 14.66 6.24 18.56
CA THR A 93 14.61 6.65 19.98
C THR A 93 13.28 6.30 20.65
N GLY A 94 12.30 5.81 19.89
CA GLY A 94 10.95 5.48 20.36
C GLY A 94 10.06 6.69 20.66
N SER A 95 10.64 7.88 20.83
CA SER A 95 9.93 9.13 21.17
C SER A 95 10.14 10.27 20.17
N ASP A 96 11.12 10.17 19.27
CA ASP A 96 11.37 11.16 18.22
C ASP A 96 10.84 10.66 16.88
N LEU A 97 10.05 11.50 16.20
CA LEU A 97 9.48 11.23 14.88
C LEU A 97 10.54 11.26 13.77
N SER A 98 11.73 11.80 13.98
CA SER A 98 12.72 11.87 12.89
C SER A 98 14.16 12.02 13.37
N SER A 99 14.56 11.29 14.41
CA SER A 99 15.96 11.28 14.84
C SER A 99 16.83 10.54 13.81
N ILE A 100 17.55 11.30 12.98
CA ILE A 100 18.31 10.81 11.84
C ILE A 100 19.67 11.51 11.81
N GLU A 101 20.70 10.78 11.38
CA GLU A 101 21.98 11.38 11.01
C GLU A 101 22.27 11.21 9.53
N TYR A 102 23.00 12.16 9.01
CA TYR A 102 23.52 12.15 7.66
C TYR A 102 25.01 11.99 7.70
N LYS A 103 25.49 10.92 7.09
CA LYS A 103 26.91 10.61 6.94
C LYS A 103 27.34 11.05 5.54
N PHE A 104 28.08 12.15 5.50
CA PHE A 104 28.72 12.67 4.30
C PHE A 104 30.06 11.96 4.08
N HIS A 105 30.35 11.58 2.84
CA HIS A 105 31.57 10.88 2.46
C HIS A 105 32.41 11.77 1.55
N LEU A 106 33.62 12.11 2.00
CA LEU A 106 34.63 12.76 1.18
C LEU A 106 35.54 11.64 0.68
N ALA A 107 35.30 11.19 -0.54
CA ALA A 107 35.90 9.98 -1.09
C ALA A 107 37.40 10.19 -1.37
N SER A 108 37.75 11.32 -1.98
CA SER A 108 39.12 11.65 -2.34
C SER A 108 39.29 13.16 -2.53
N GLY A 109 40.54 13.60 -2.67
CA GLY A 109 40.88 14.97 -3.08
C GLY A 109 42.00 15.56 -2.25
N GLU A 110 42.24 16.85 -2.43
CA GLU A 110 43.16 17.61 -1.59
C GLU A 110 42.41 18.73 -0.86
N LEU A 111 42.81 18.98 0.38
CA LEU A 111 42.23 20.05 1.18
C LEU A 111 43.34 20.98 1.61
N GLN A 112 43.28 22.24 1.18
CA GLN A 112 44.15 23.29 1.66
C GLN A 112 43.37 24.25 2.58
N ALA A 113 43.72 24.25 3.85
CA ALA A 113 43.09 25.08 4.88
C ALA A 113 44.10 26.04 5.51
N ILE A 114 43.67 27.27 5.80
CA ILE A 114 44.52 28.24 6.50
C ILE A 114 44.73 27.76 7.95
N CYS A 115 45.98 27.67 8.39
CA CYS A 115 46.37 27.46 9.78
C CYS A 115 47.00 28.74 10.32
N ASP A 116 46.35 29.35 11.31
CA ASP A 116 46.96 30.42 12.09
C ASP A 116 47.39 29.84 13.44
N GLU A 117 48.68 29.55 13.59
CA GLU A 117 49.27 29.02 14.84
C GLU A 117 49.11 30.00 16.02
N ASN A 118 48.84 31.29 15.76
CA ASN A 118 48.64 32.28 16.83
C ASN A 118 47.17 32.44 17.25
N ALA A 119 46.24 31.66 16.69
CA ALA A 119 44.80 31.78 16.96
C ALA A 119 44.34 31.10 18.27
N GLU A 120 45.25 30.72 19.18
CA GLU A 120 44.91 30.10 20.47
C GLU A 120 44.08 30.99 21.42
N SER A 121 43.73 32.23 21.05
CA SER A 121 42.96 33.10 21.91
C SER A 121 42.16 34.13 21.12
N SER A 122 40.83 34.06 21.27
CA SER A 122 39.78 35.02 20.89
C SER A 122 39.10 34.82 19.53
N ALA A 123 37.79 34.54 19.60
CA ALA A 123 36.86 34.82 18.53
C ALA A 123 37.04 36.28 18.05
N PRO A 124 36.92 36.56 16.74
CA PRO A 124 37.20 37.89 16.22
C PRO A 124 36.14 38.88 16.70
N GLU A 125 36.42 39.59 17.81
CA GLU A 125 35.67 40.80 18.12
C GLU A 125 35.97 41.87 17.06
N PRO A 126 34.96 42.63 16.60
CA PRO A 126 35.15 43.72 15.65
C PRO A 126 35.98 44.84 16.29
N VAL A 127 37.29 44.84 16.03
CA VAL A 127 38.21 45.84 16.56
C VAL A 127 37.87 47.22 15.98
N LYS A 128 37.26 48.08 16.79
CA LYS A 128 37.17 49.53 16.54
C LYS A 128 38.58 50.14 16.62
N ARG A 129 39.28 50.27 15.50
CA ARG A 129 40.61 50.90 15.44
C ARG A 129 40.50 52.42 15.65
N LYS A 130 41.26 52.96 16.61
CA LYS A 130 41.56 54.40 16.68
C LYS A 130 42.56 54.77 15.57
N PRO A 131 42.38 55.89 14.85
CA PRO A 131 43.33 56.33 13.83
C PRO A 131 44.58 56.91 14.52
N GLY A 132 45.77 56.40 14.23
CA GLY A 132 47.01 57.13 14.54
C GLY A 132 48.31 56.36 14.81
N THR A 133 48.30 55.08 15.14
CA THR A 133 49.53 54.35 15.48
C THR A 133 49.81 53.21 14.51
N ARG A 134 50.73 53.43 13.56
CA ARG A 134 51.36 52.39 12.73
C ARG A 134 52.53 51.78 13.52
N ALA A 135 52.26 50.73 14.29
CA ALA A 135 53.30 49.74 14.57
C ALA A 135 53.50 48.89 13.30
N PRO A 136 54.75 48.49 12.95
CA PRO A 136 54.96 47.54 11.87
C PRO A 136 54.33 46.21 12.30
N ILE A 137 53.22 45.86 11.67
CA ILE A 137 52.66 44.51 11.74
C ILE A 137 53.75 43.61 11.12
N LYS A 138 54.45 42.83 11.94
CA LYS A 138 55.16 41.66 11.42
C LYS A 138 54.09 40.87 10.67
N LYS A 139 54.21 40.74 9.34
CA LYS A 139 53.37 39.83 8.57
C LYS A 139 53.53 38.47 9.26
N ALA A 140 52.51 38.02 9.98
CA ALA A 140 52.43 36.62 10.36
C ALA A 140 52.39 35.87 9.04
N SER A 141 53.43 35.10 8.75
CA SER A 141 53.47 34.21 7.60
C SER A 141 52.26 33.28 7.72
N ARG A 142 51.31 33.36 6.79
CA ARG A 142 50.17 32.44 6.77
C ARG A 142 50.70 31.05 6.47
N LEU A 143 50.37 30.11 7.35
CA LEU A 143 50.57 28.68 7.09
C LEU A 143 49.29 28.13 6.50
N TYR A 144 49.44 27.18 5.59
CA TYR A 144 48.36 26.41 4.99
C TYR A 144 48.61 24.96 5.31
N SER A 145 47.62 24.24 5.81
CA SER A 145 47.72 22.78 5.89
C SER A 145 47.14 22.18 4.63
N ARG A 146 47.93 21.36 3.94
CA ARG A 146 47.53 20.56 2.80
C ARG A 146 47.33 19.13 3.27
N TYR A 147 46.13 18.61 3.05
CA TYR A 147 45.77 17.25 3.43
C TYR A 147 45.33 16.47 2.21
N THR A 148 45.73 15.20 2.15
CA THR A 148 45.17 14.26 1.19
C THR A 148 43.93 13.61 1.80
N ILE A 149 42.78 13.82 1.18
CA ILE A 149 41.54 13.19 1.58
C ILE A 149 41.51 11.78 1.03
N LYS A 150 41.21 10.82 1.90
CA LYS A 150 40.93 9.43 1.54
C LYS A 150 39.89 8.86 2.50
N ASP A 151 38.66 8.73 2.02
CA ASP A 151 37.53 8.19 2.77
C ASP A 151 37.30 8.87 4.12
N TRP A 152 37.22 10.22 4.13
CA TRP A 152 36.81 10.94 5.33
C TRP A 152 35.29 10.93 5.45
N TYR A 153 34.79 10.91 6.68
CA TYR A 153 33.36 10.88 6.97
C TYR A 153 32.96 11.95 7.97
N VAL A 154 31.84 12.62 7.68
CA VAL A 154 31.22 13.57 8.61
C VAL A 154 29.80 13.12 8.86
N THR A 155 29.48 12.79 10.12
CA THR A 155 28.15 12.33 10.53
C THR A 155 27.49 13.40 11.39
N ILE A 156 26.34 13.91 10.93
CA ILE A 156 25.66 15.06 11.56
C ILE A 156 24.18 14.72 11.78
N PRO A 157 23.61 15.02 12.97
CA PRO A 157 22.18 14.98 13.17
C PRO A 157 21.44 16.02 12.34
N ILE A 158 20.37 15.59 11.67
CA ILE A 158 19.59 16.39 10.73
C ILE A 158 18.09 16.12 10.89
N LYS A 159 17.26 17.04 10.39
CA LYS A 159 15.82 16.84 10.26
C LYS A 159 15.44 16.52 8.82
N LEU A 160 14.20 16.08 8.63
CA LEU A 160 13.60 15.94 7.31
C LEU A 160 12.61 17.07 7.05
N SER A 161 12.54 17.50 5.80
CA SER A 161 11.62 18.55 5.36
C SER A 161 10.81 18.10 4.15
N LEU A 162 9.51 18.40 4.20
CA LEU A 162 8.58 18.19 3.09
C LEU A 162 8.45 19.48 2.28
N VAL A 163 8.80 19.40 0.99
CA VAL A 163 8.79 20.56 0.09
C VAL A 163 7.87 20.28 -1.09
N PRO A 164 6.91 21.16 -1.43
CA PRO A 164 6.11 21.03 -2.64
C PRO A 164 7.00 20.98 -3.90
N MET A 165 6.60 20.18 -4.87
CA MET A 165 7.30 20.09 -6.16
C MET A 165 6.67 21.05 -7.16
N GLU A 166 7.51 21.81 -7.85
CA GLU A 166 7.07 22.73 -8.89
C GLU A 166 6.47 21.97 -10.09
N PRO A 167 5.22 22.28 -10.51
CA PRO A 167 4.54 21.59 -11.62
C PRO A 167 5.25 21.67 -12.97
N THR A 168 6.10 22.69 -13.16
CA THR A 168 6.87 22.92 -14.39
C THR A 168 8.20 22.17 -14.42
N SER A 169 8.60 21.53 -13.32
CA SER A 169 9.87 20.82 -13.25
C SER A 169 9.85 19.53 -14.08
N LYS A 170 11.00 19.18 -14.67
CA LYS A 170 11.18 17.90 -15.40
C LYS A 170 10.82 16.70 -14.52
N GLU A 171 11.20 16.76 -13.25
CA GLU A 171 10.92 15.73 -12.25
C GLU A 171 9.42 15.55 -12.01
N PHE A 172 8.65 16.63 -11.96
CA PHE A 172 7.20 16.55 -11.86
C PHE A 172 6.61 15.84 -13.07
N ALA A 173 7.05 16.20 -14.28
CA ALA A 173 6.59 15.56 -15.51
C ALA A 173 6.92 14.05 -15.53
N GLU A 174 8.13 13.66 -15.14
CA GLU A 174 8.54 12.24 -15.04
C GLU A 174 7.70 11.48 -14.02
N ALA A 175 7.50 12.04 -12.81
CA ALA A 175 6.66 11.42 -11.79
C ALA A 175 5.20 11.25 -12.27
N MET A 176 4.67 12.22 -13.02
CA MET A 176 3.33 12.15 -13.59
C MET A 176 3.19 11.11 -14.72
N LYS A 177 4.27 10.77 -15.45
CA LYS A 177 4.24 9.66 -16.43
C LYS A 177 3.98 8.30 -15.77
N LEU A 178 4.36 8.15 -14.51
CA LEU A 178 4.17 6.93 -13.73
C LEU A 178 2.77 6.85 -13.10
N LYS A 179 1.94 7.87 -13.28
CA LYS A 179 0.56 7.90 -12.78
C LYS A 179 -0.47 7.72 -13.88
N LYS A 180 -1.56 7.02 -13.53
CA LYS A 180 -2.80 7.10 -14.30
C LYS A 180 -3.30 8.55 -14.26
N LYS A 181 -3.91 9.01 -15.35
CA LYS A 181 -4.37 10.40 -15.52
C LYS A 181 -5.15 10.88 -14.28
N GLY A 182 -4.79 12.05 -13.77
CA GLY A 182 -5.37 12.68 -12.58
C GLY A 182 -4.69 14.02 -12.29
N ASN A 183 -5.35 14.91 -11.53
CA ASN A 183 -4.75 16.17 -11.10
C ASN A 183 -4.04 15.93 -9.77
N HIS A 184 -2.71 15.78 -9.80
CA HIS A 184 -1.92 15.52 -8.61
C HIS A 184 -1.06 16.74 -8.24
N SER A 185 -0.79 16.86 -6.95
CA SER A 185 0.29 17.65 -6.38
C SER A 185 1.35 16.70 -5.83
N LEU A 186 2.62 17.07 -5.93
CA LEU A 186 3.72 16.23 -5.46
C LEU A 186 4.49 16.96 -4.38
N GLN A 187 4.97 16.24 -3.37
CA GLN A 187 5.87 16.74 -2.34
C GLN A 187 7.14 15.89 -2.32
N LYS A 188 8.30 16.50 -2.06
CA LYS A 188 9.57 15.82 -1.87
C LYS A 188 9.88 15.77 -0.38
N LEU A 189 10.28 14.60 0.10
CA LEU A 189 10.93 14.47 1.40
C LEU A 189 12.43 14.60 1.21
N LEU A 190 13.02 15.60 1.85
CA LEU A 190 14.42 15.94 1.72
C LEU A 190 15.11 15.96 3.08
N VAL A 191 16.40 15.66 3.07
CA VAL A 191 17.32 15.88 4.21
C VAL A 191 17.53 17.38 4.41
N ASP A 192 16.98 17.95 5.49
CA ASP A 192 17.02 19.39 5.75
C ASP A 192 18.38 19.84 6.28
N THR A 193 19.20 20.33 5.35
CA THR A 193 20.55 20.81 5.64
C THR A 193 20.58 22.12 6.41
N SER A 194 19.47 22.86 6.52
CA SER A 194 19.40 24.07 7.35
C SER A 194 19.38 23.77 8.85
N THR A 195 19.16 22.51 9.22
CA THR A 195 19.00 22.06 10.61
C THR A 195 20.25 21.41 11.20
N ILE A 196 21.39 21.53 10.52
CA ILE A 196 22.68 20.96 10.93
C ILE A 196 23.03 21.37 12.36
N ASN A 197 23.33 20.37 13.20
CA ASN A 197 23.82 20.57 14.56
C ASN A 197 25.25 20.03 14.71
N TRP A 198 26.22 20.93 14.62
CA TRP A 198 27.64 20.62 14.79
C TRP A 198 28.05 20.22 16.21
N ALA A 199 27.26 20.54 17.23
CA ALA A 199 27.64 20.25 18.62
C ALA A 199 27.72 18.73 18.90
N THR A 200 26.99 17.94 18.12
CA THR A 200 26.90 16.48 18.22
C THR A 200 27.42 15.77 16.97
N ALA A 201 28.08 16.49 16.07
CA ALA A 201 28.64 15.92 14.86
C ALA A 201 29.86 15.05 15.20
N THR A 202 30.01 13.95 14.46
CA THR A 202 31.20 13.10 14.51
C THR A 202 31.99 13.27 13.23
N VAL A 203 33.29 13.54 13.33
CA VAL A 203 34.19 13.74 12.19
C VAL A 203 35.27 12.67 12.24
N ASP A 204 35.35 11.86 11.19
CA ASP A 204 36.38 10.85 10.97
C ASP A 204 37.26 11.30 9.80
N LEU A 205 38.48 11.74 10.12
CA LEU A 205 39.46 12.22 9.13
C LEU A 205 40.41 11.09 8.66
N GLY A 206 40.06 9.82 8.93
CA GLY A 206 40.86 8.68 8.51
C GLY A 206 42.23 8.62 9.19
N TYR A 207 43.27 8.33 8.41
CA TYR A 207 44.64 8.15 8.91
C TYR A 207 45.57 9.21 8.32
N TRP A 208 46.58 9.62 9.09
CA TRP A 208 47.64 10.50 8.60
C TRP A 208 48.39 9.89 7.41
N ALA A 209 48.46 10.62 6.30
CA ALA A 209 49.17 10.25 5.08
C ALA A 209 50.57 10.87 5.02
N GLU A 210 51.51 10.26 4.29
CA GLU A 210 52.85 10.83 4.09
C GLU A 210 52.80 12.22 3.44
N THR A 211 51.81 12.45 2.58
CA THR A 211 51.57 13.69 1.83
C THR A 211 50.94 14.82 2.66
N ASP A 212 50.47 14.57 3.89
CA ASP A 212 49.88 15.63 4.73
C ASP A 212 50.97 16.59 5.25
N GLU A 213 50.91 17.87 4.90
CA GLU A 213 51.97 18.83 5.20
C GLU A 213 51.42 20.22 5.55
N MET A 214 52.21 21.00 6.29
CA MET A 214 51.98 22.44 6.42
C MET A 214 52.87 23.17 5.44
N VAL A 215 52.35 24.13 4.70
CA VAL A 215 53.07 24.91 3.69
C VAL A 215 52.98 26.38 4.07
N ASP A 216 54.09 27.12 4.07
CA ASP A 216 54.04 28.57 4.26
C ASP A 216 53.72 29.33 2.95
N GLU A 217 53.58 30.66 3.03
CA GLU A 217 53.29 31.53 1.88
C GLU A 217 54.32 31.39 0.73
N ASP A 218 55.52 30.93 1.03
CA ASP A 218 56.62 30.75 0.07
C ASP A 218 56.65 29.32 -0.52
N GLY A 219 55.71 28.45 -0.12
CA GLY A 219 55.60 27.08 -0.64
C GLY A 219 56.48 26.06 0.10
N PHE A 220 57.11 26.41 1.21
CA PHE A 220 57.97 25.48 1.94
C PHE A 220 57.16 24.59 2.87
N ALA A 221 57.29 23.28 2.64
CA ALA A 221 56.71 22.25 3.50
C ALA A 221 57.36 22.23 4.89
N ARG A 222 56.51 22.13 5.91
CA ARG A 222 56.81 21.98 7.33
C ARG A 222 56.08 20.75 7.84
N THR A 223 56.73 20.04 8.76
CA THR A 223 56.17 18.85 9.39
C THR A 223 55.12 19.27 10.41
N ILE A 224 53.95 18.62 10.39
CA ILE A 224 52.93 18.77 11.43
C ILE A 224 53.43 18.05 12.69
N GLU A 225 53.64 18.77 13.79
CA GLU A 225 54.35 18.23 14.99
C GLU A 225 53.71 16.96 15.57
N HIS A 226 52.39 16.81 15.47
CA HIS A 226 51.64 15.67 15.99
C HIS A 226 51.29 14.61 14.94
N LYS A 227 51.74 14.78 13.68
CA LYS A 227 51.49 13.82 12.60
C LYS A 227 52.30 12.55 12.85
N VAL A 228 51.59 11.42 12.91
CA VAL A 228 52.20 10.08 12.91
C VAL A 228 51.55 9.27 11.79
N VAL A 229 52.28 9.08 10.69
CA VAL A 229 51.78 8.37 9.50
C VAL A 229 51.24 7.00 9.90
N GLY A 230 50.04 6.67 9.42
CA GLY A 230 49.35 5.42 9.74
C GLY A 230 48.59 5.41 11.07
N ASN A 231 48.69 6.45 11.90
CA ASN A 231 47.78 6.63 13.04
C ASN A 231 46.49 7.32 12.60
N HIS A 232 45.39 6.99 13.30
CA HIS A 232 44.10 7.62 13.10
C HIS A 232 44.16 9.10 13.49
N ARG A 233 43.54 9.95 12.67
CA ARG A 233 43.54 11.40 12.83
C ARG A 233 42.33 11.83 13.66
N LEU A 234 42.60 12.42 14.82
CA LEU A 234 41.56 12.85 15.76
C LEU A 234 41.14 14.29 15.47
N TRP A 235 39.84 14.52 15.33
CA TRP A 235 39.27 15.84 15.09
C TRP A 235 39.67 16.86 16.17
N GLU A 236 39.75 16.43 17.42
CA GLU A 236 40.09 17.28 18.58
C GLU A 236 41.55 17.73 18.58
N GLN A 237 42.42 17.08 17.81
CA GLN A 237 43.84 17.45 17.66
C GLN A 237 44.05 18.52 16.59
N GLU A 238 43.03 18.81 15.79
CA GLU A 238 43.10 19.84 14.75
C GLU A 238 43.01 21.26 15.30
N THR A 239 43.61 22.21 14.58
CA THR A 239 43.58 23.62 15.00
C THR A 239 42.14 24.16 14.96
N PRO A 240 41.76 25.07 15.87
CA PRO A 240 40.43 25.70 15.84
C PRO A 240 40.11 26.36 14.49
N THR A 241 41.13 26.92 13.84
CA THR A 241 41.03 27.54 12.51
C THR A 241 40.72 26.51 11.43
N PHE A 242 41.41 25.36 11.41
CA PHE A 242 41.06 24.25 10.51
C PHE A 242 39.63 23.80 10.75
N GLN A 243 39.26 23.57 12.01
CA GLN A 243 37.92 23.10 12.36
C GLN A 243 36.83 24.06 11.87
N PHE A 244 37.05 25.38 12.01
CA PHE A 244 36.13 26.41 11.53
C PHE A 244 35.96 26.35 10.00
N TYR A 245 37.05 26.34 9.24
CA TYR A 245 36.98 26.32 7.77
C TYR A 245 36.44 25.00 7.23
N PHE A 246 36.81 23.87 7.84
CA PHE A 246 36.27 22.56 7.50
C PHE A 246 34.75 22.51 7.68
N ARG A 247 34.22 23.09 8.76
CA ARG A 247 32.76 23.20 8.96
C ARG A 247 32.08 24.01 7.86
N GLN A 248 32.63 25.18 7.52
CA GLN A 248 32.07 26.01 6.44
C GLN A 248 32.09 25.29 5.08
N MET A 249 33.15 24.52 4.80
CA MET A 249 33.22 23.68 3.62
C MET A 249 32.08 22.66 3.60
N ILE A 250 31.93 21.90 4.68
CA ILE A 250 30.90 20.86 4.76
C ILE A 250 29.51 21.48 4.61
N GLU A 251 29.24 22.61 5.27
CA GLU A 251 27.98 23.38 5.12
C GLU A 251 27.73 23.82 3.67
N GLN A 252 28.75 24.27 2.96
CA GLN A 252 28.63 24.61 1.54
C GLN A 252 28.34 23.36 0.69
N GLY A 253 29.02 22.24 0.94
CA GLY A 253 28.75 20.98 0.24
C GLY A 253 27.34 20.46 0.49
N PHE A 254 26.82 20.63 1.70
CA PHE A 254 25.42 20.37 2.04
C PHE A 254 24.45 21.26 1.28
N LYS A 255 24.75 22.56 1.18
CA LYS A 255 23.95 23.52 0.44
C LYS A 255 23.90 23.15 -1.05
N ASP A 256 25.05 22.84 -1.65
CA ASP A 256 25.13 22.42 -3.06
C ASP A 256 24.36 21.11 -3.30
N THR A 257 24.48 20.14 -2.38
CA THR A 257 23.74 18.87 -2.40
C THR A 257 22.23 19.10 -2.33
N TRP A 258 21.79 20.03 -1.48
CA TRP A 258 20.38 20.40 -1.34
C TRP A 258 19.83 21.09 -2.59
N GLU A 259 20.56 22.09 -3.12
CA GLU A 259 20.17 22.83 -4.33
C GLU A 259 20.06 21.92 -5.56
N LYS A 260 20.92 20.90 -5.66
CA LYS A 260 20.85 19.87 -6.71
C LYS A 260 19.83 18.76 -6.43
N GLY A 261 19.13 18.79 -5.30
CA GLY A 261 18.12 17.77 -4.94
C GLY A 261 18.70 16.39 -4.59
N LEU A 262 19.99 16.31 -4.29
CA LEU A 262 20.72 15.05 -4.03
C LEU A 262 20.47 14.47 -2.63
N GLY A 263 19.76 15.20 -1.76
CA GLY A 263 19.28 14.73 -0.46
C GLY A 263 17.84 14.17 -0.48
N ARG A 264 17.29 13.85 -1.65
CA ARG A 264 15.89 13.39 -1.81
C ARG A 264 15.69 11.95 -1.37
N LEU A 265 14.92 11.79 -0.30
CA LEU A 265 14.55 10.48 0.25
C LEU A 265 13.34 9.89 -0.46
N CYS A 266 12.28 10.68 -0.72
CA CYS A 266 11.12 10.20 -1.47
C CYS A 266 10.34 11.32 -2.19
N THR A 267 9.47 10.94 -3.13
CA THR A 267 8.37 11.78 -3.65
C THR A 267 7.03 11.21 -3.20
N ILE A 268 6.21 12.05 -2.58
CA ILE A 268 4.86 11.77 -2.09
C ILE A 268 3.85 12.41 -3.05
N VAL A 269 2.80 11.67 -3.38
CA VAL A 269 1.71 12.14 -4.24
C VAL A 269 0.53 12.53 -3.36
N LYS A 270 0.05 13.76 -3.53
CA LYS A 270 -1.18 14.29 -2.92
C LYS A 270 -2.16 14.66 -4.03
N ASP A 271 -3.37 14.12 -3.99
CA ASP A 271 -4.36 14.40 -5.02
C ASP A 271 -4.88 15.84 -4.88
N LYS A 272 -5.24 16.47 -5.99
CA LYS A 272 -6.02 17.72 -5.96
C LYS A 272 -7.50 17.35 -6.08
N GLU A 273 -8.35 18.15 -5.46
CA GLU A 273 -9.81 18.09 -5.65
C GLU A 273 -10.14 18.25 -7.15
N ASP A 274 -10.34 17.13 -7.85
CA ASP A 274 -10.87 17.05 -9.20
C ASP A 274 -11.79 15.82 -9.29
N ASP A 275 -13.02 16.03 -9.73
CA ASP A 275 -14.11 15.05 -9.70
C ASP A 275 -13.90 13.84 -10.63
N SER A 276 -12.92 13.88 -11.54
CA SER A 276 -12.84 12.90 -12.63
C SER A 276 -12.06 11.61 -12.32
N LEU A 277 -11.10 11.61 -11.38
CA LEU A 277 -10.29 10.43 -10.98
C LEU A 277 -9.67 10.61 -9.57
N THR A 278 -10.51 10.69 -8.53
CA THR A 278 -10.05 10.65 -7.13
C THR A 278 -9.70 9.22 -6.72
N PRO A 279 -8.50 8.97 -6.15
CA PRO A 279 -8.16 7.64 -5.68
C PRO A 279 -8.94 7.28 -4.41
N THR A 280 -9.28 6.00 -4.28
CA THR A 280 -10.14 5.48 -3.19
C THR A 280 -9.67 5.87 -1.78
N PHE A 281 -8.35 5.91 -1.55
CA PHE A 281 -7.75 6.16 -0.22
C PHE A 281 -6.84 7.39 -0.23
N GLU A 282 -7.39 8.57 -0.54
CA GLU A 282 -6.68 9.85 -0.58
C GLU A 282 -5.95 10.18 0.74
N ILE A 283 -4.66 10.51 0.66
CA ILE A 283 -3.84 10.88 1.81
C ILE A 283 -4.14 12.32 2.23
N ASN A 284 -4.47 12.49 3.51
CA ASN A 284 -4.65 13.79 4.13
C ASN A 284 -3.34 14.33 4.70
N ASP A 285 -2.67 13.52 5.52
CA ASP A 285 -1.45 13.91 6.25
C ASP A 285 -0.44 12.76 6.26
N VAL A 286 0.85 13.12 6.32
CA VAL A 286 1.99 12.19 6.37
C VAL A 286 2.96 12.63 7.45
N ARG A 287 3.34 11.69 8.30
CA ARG A 287 4.40 11.85 9.29
C ARG A 287 5.49 10.83 9.10
N HIS A 288 6.62 11.08 9.72
CA HIS A 288 7.76 10.18 9.69
C HIS A 288 8.03 9.65 11.10
N GLN A 289 8.63 8.48 11.18
CA GLN A 289 9.14 7.90 12.42
C GLN A 289 10.37 7.03 12.13
N THR A 290 11.43 7.15 12.91
CA THR A 290 12.48 6.12 12.93
C THR A 290 12.08 4.98 13.85
N TYR A 291 12.17 3.74 13.34
CA TYR A 291 11.68 2.55 14.05
C TYR A 291 12.76 1.46 14.07
N PRO A 292 13.02 0.83 15.23
CA PRO A 292 14.10 -0.14 15.36
C PRO A 292 13.77 -1.47 14.71
N TYR A 293 14.81 -2.14 14.25
CA TYR A 293 14.74 -3.56 13.86
C TYR A 293 15.15 -4.40 15.06
N ARG A 294 14.41 -5.47 15.32
CA ARG A 294 14.63 -6.31 16.49
C ARG A 294 15.04 -7.72 16.08
N GLU A 295 16.12 -8.20 16.67
CA GLU A 295 16.54 -9.59 16.54
C GLU A 295 16.16 -10.33 17.84
N GLY A 296 15.03 -11.04 17.80
CA GLY A 296 14.46 -11.60 19.01
C GLY A 296 13.80 -10.50 19.85
N ASN A 297 14.21 -10.35 21.11
CA ASN A 297 13.69 -9.32 22.02
C ASN A 297 14.61 -8.09 22.14
N THR A 298 15.75 -8.09 21.45
CA THR A 298 16.74 -7.02 21.51
C THR A 298 16.72 -6.18 20.25
N ASP A 299 16.79 -4.86 20.45
CA ASP A 299 16.94 -3.92 19.36
C ASP A 299 18.36 -4.06 18.80
N VAL A 300 18.44 -4.08 17.46
CA VAL A 300 19.74 -4.06 16.79
C VAL A 300 20.40 -2.69 17.00
N LEU A 301 21.73 -2.66 17.07
CA LEU A 301 22.47 -1.41 17.18
C LEU A 301 22.29 -0.57 15.91
N HIS A 302 22.12 0.73 16.09
CA HIS A 302 22.09 1.70 14.99
C HIS A 302 23.50 1.88 14.39
N GLY A 303 23.56 2.54 13.23
CA GLY A 303 24.81 2.74 12.47
C GLY A 303 24.87 1.88 11.21
N ILE A 304 26.04 1.85 10.59
CA ILE A 304 26.29 1.10 9.34
C ILE A 304 27.49 0.19 9.57
N PRO A 305 27.38 -1.14 9.29
CA PRO A 305 26.23 -1.82 8.68
C PRO A 305 25.16 -2.34 9.67
N GLN A 306 25.39 -2.21 10.98
CA GLN A 306 24.58 -2.89 12.00
C GLN A 306 23.10 -2.47 11.96
N GLY A 307 22.83 -1.19 11.75
CA GLY A 307 21.48 -0.61 11.71
C GLY A 307 20.79 -0.70 10.34
N ASN A 308 21.35 -1.41 9.36
CA ASN A 308 20.82 -1.45 7.98
C ASN A 308 19.35 -1.89 7.88
N ASN A 309 18.87 -2.66 8.86
CA ASN A 309 17.50 -3.13 8.91
C ASN A 309 16.53 -2.19 9.66
N HIS A 310 17.01 -1.13 10.32
CA HIS A 310 16.14 -0.10 10.92
C HIS A 310 15.26 0.55 9.86
N TYR A 311 14.13 1.11 10.27
CA TYR A 311 13.11 1.59 9.34
C TYR A 311 12.90 3.10 9.46
N LEU A 312 12.68 3.73 8.32
CA LEU A 312 11.95 4.99 8.24
C LEU A 312 10.51 4.62 7.90
N LEU A 313 9.59 4.94 8.81
CA LEU A 313 8.17 4.77 8.62
C LEU A 313 7.55 6.06 8.11
N TYR A 314 6.65 5.94 7.13
CA TYR A 314 5.74 6.98 6.70
C TYR A 314 4.38 6.61 7.26
N LEU A 315 3.84 7.45 8.13
CA LEU A 315 2.60 7.24 8.86
C LEU A 315 1.54 8.16 8.27
N GLU A 316 0.57 7.58 7.57
CA GLU A 316 -0.38 8.34 6.74
C GLU A 316 -1.81 8.20 7.26
N THR A 317 -2.58 9.29 7.17
CA THR A 317 -4.03 9.28 7.40
C THR A 317 -4.78 9.55 6.11
N VAL A 318 -5.99 9.01 6.01
CA VAL A 318 -6.80 9.01 4.78
C VAL A 318 -8.08 9.84 4.96
N GLY A 319 -8.47 10.55 3.89
CA GLY A 319 -9.72 11.30 3.82
C GLY A 319 -9.77 12.42 4.85
N SER A 320 -10.74 12.38 5.76
CA SER A 320 -10.89 13.40 6.82
C SER A 320 -10.20 13.03 8.14
N ASN A 321 -9.48 11.89 8.21
CA ASN A 321 -8.80 11.48 9.42
C ASN A 321 -7.59 12.38 9.71
N ILE A 322 -7.46 12.79 10.97
CA ILE A 322 -6.39 13.67 11.45
C ILE A 322 -5.46 12.82 12.34
N PRO A 323 -4.13 12.87 12.13
CA PRO A 323 -3.21 12.10 12.94
C PRO A 323 -3.15 12.63 14.38
N PRO A 324 -2.91 11.77 15.40
CA PRO A 324 -2.86 12.19 16.81
C PRO A 324 -1.84 13.31 17.04
N PRO A 325 -2.05 14.31 17.91
CA PRO A 325 -1.02 15.33 18.20
C PRO A 325 0.32 14.71 18.59
N VAL A 326 1.45 15.30 18.17
CA VAL A 326 2.82 14.75 18.41
C VAL A 326 3.11 14.46 19.88
N THR A 327 2.49 15.21 20.79
CA THR A 327 2.67 15.07 22.25
C THR A 327 1.80 13.98 22.89
N GLN A 328 0.88 13.38 22.13
CA GLN A 328 -0.09 12.41 22.65
C GLN A 328 0.41 10.97 22.45
N GLU A 329 0.02 10.09 23.39
CA GLU A 329 0.19 8.65 23.22
C GLU A 329 -0.48 8.16 21.92
N GLY A 330 0.23 7.33 21.15
CA GLY A 330 -0.22 6.86 19.83
C GLY A 330 0.20 7.76 18.66
N ALA A 331 0.87 8.89 18.90
CA ALA A 331 1.50 9.68 17.84
C ALA A 331 2.68 8.96 17.18
N THR A 332 3.36 8.07 17.92
CA THR A 332 4.37 7.15 17.40
C THR A 332 3.87 5.71 17.52
N LEU A 333 4.34 4.86 16.61
CA LEU A 333 4.15 3.41 16.70
C LEU A 333 5.14 2.80 17.69
N SER A 334 4.65 1.92 18.55
CA SER A 334 5.49 1.23 19.53
C SER A 334 6.37 0.15 18.88
N PRO A 335 7.69 0.13 19.17
CA PRO A 335 8.62 -0.95 18.81
C PRO A 335 8.21 -2.36 19.29
N SER A 336 7.28 -2.45 20.24
CA SER A 336 6.74 -3.73 20.72
C SER A 336 5.92 -4.46 19.64
N GLY A 337 5.51 -3.77 18.58
CA GLY A 337 4.66 -4.32 17.51
C GLY A 337 5.34 -5.35 16.61
N GLY A 338 6.67 -5.46 16.64
CA GLY A 338 7.43 -6.39 15.78
C GLY A 338 8.25 -5.67 14.71
N ASN A 339 8.64 -6.42 13.68
CA ASN A 339 9.46 -5.92 12.57
C ASN A 339 8.58 -5.74 11.34
N TRP A 340 8.83 -4.69 10.56
CA TRP A 340 8.09 -4.45 9.33
C TRP A 340 8.56 -5.32 8.17
N THR A 341 9.75 -5.92 8.27
CA THR A 341 10.35 -6.71 7.19
C THR A 341 11.01 -7.98 7.72
N GLU A 342 11.37 -8.90 6.82
CA GLU A 342 12.03 -10.17 7.20
C GLU A 342 13.49 -9.96 7.67
N GLY A 343 14.06 -8.81 7.31
CA GLY A 343 15.46 -8.45 7.55
C GLY A 343 16.45 -9.35 6.81
N GLY A 344 17.71 -9.32 7.26
CA GLY A 344 18.81 -10.09 6.68
C GLY A 344 19.86 -9.19 6.03
N ASP A 345 20.66 -9.78 5.14
CA ASP A 345 21.67 -9.04 4.38
C ASP A 345 21.11 -8.66 3.01
N TYR A 346 20.92 -7.35 2.83
CA TYR A 346 20.41 -6.77 1.60
C TYR A 346 21.31 -7.09 0.42
N HIS A 347 22.64 -7.13 0.56
CA HIS A 347 23.53 -7.24 -0.60
C HIS A 347 23.65 -8.67 -1.12
N SER A 348 23.48 -9.69 -0.28
CA SER A 348 23.55 -11.11 -0.68
C SER A 348 22.21 -11.74 -1.06
N THR A 349 21.07 -11.14 -0.67
CA THR A 349 19.75 -11.68 -1.04
C THR A 349 19.38 -11.35 -2.49
N ASN A 350 18.77 -12.33 -3.18
CA ASN A 350 18.16 -12.13 -4.49
C ASN A 350 16.74 -11.52 -4.39
N ASN A 351 16.13 -11.53 -3.21
CA ASN A 351 14.78 -11.01 -3.02
C ASN A 351 14.83 -9.70 -2.21
N LYS A 352 14.99 -8.58 -2.93
CA LYS A 352 15.05 -7.23 -2.34
C LYS A 352 13.69 -6.73 -1.85
N SER A 353 12.59 -7.34 -2.29
CA SER A 353 11.23 -6.96 -1.85
C SER A 353 11.01 -7.14 -0.34
N LYS A 354 11.86 -7.94 0.30
CA LYS A 354 11.87 -8.22 1.74
C LYS A 354 12.38 -7.07 2.61
N PHE A 355 12.64 -5.90 2.05
CA PHE A 355 13.27 -4.77 2.75
C PHE A 355 12.41 -3.50 2.79
N GLY A 356 11.19 -3.57 2.26
CA GLY A 356 10.17 -2.56 2.43
C GLY A 356 8.78 -3.18 2.47
N THR A 357 7.86 -2.51 3.16
CA THR A 357 6.50 -3.00 3.40
C THR A 357 5.50 -1.85 3.37
N TYR A 358 4.34 -2.12 2.79
CA TYR A 358 3.17 -1.26 2.81
C TYR A 358 2.05 -1.94 3.59
N VAL A 359 1.35 -1.19 4.43
CA VAL A 359 0.20 -1.67 5.19
C VAL A 359 -0.96 -0.69 5.03
N LEU A 360 -2.13 -1.20 4.66
CA LEU A 360 -3.39 -0.49 4.60
C LEU A 360 -4.35 -1.06 5.65
N SER A 361 -4.93 -0.18 6.47
CA SER A 361 -5.75 -0.58 7.61
C SER A 361 -6.97 -1.42 7.22
N LYS A 362 -7.33 -2.38 8.07
CA LYS A 362 -8.62 -3.09 8.04
C LYS A 362 -9.79 -2.10 7.99
N LYS A 363 -9.70 -1.01 8.75
CA LYS A 363 -10.73 0.02 8.84
C LYS A 363 -10.96 0.69 7.48
N CYS A 364 -9.91 1.01 6.74
CA CYS A 364 -10.01 1.63 5.42
C CYS A 364 -10.42 0.60 4.36
N PHE A 365 -9.69 -0.51 4.27
CA PHE A 365 -9.88 -1.46 3.17
C PHE A 365 -11.09 -2.36 3.38
N LEU A 366 -11.09 -3.19 4.44
CA LEU A 366 -12.15 -4.16 4.65
C LEU A 366 -13.44 -3.49 5.09
N GLU A 367 -13.41 -2.75 6.18
CA GLU A 367 -14.63 -2.20 6.83
C GLU A 367 -15.16 -0.97 6.10
N GLY A 368 -14.27 -0.10 5.63
CA GLY A 368 -14.64 1.16 4.96
C GLY A 368 -15.01 0.99 3.49
N HIS A 369 -14.46 -0.01 2.79
CA HIS A 369 -14.62 -0.15 1.35
C HIS A 369 -15.20 -1.49 0.90
N LEU A 370 -14.55 -2.61 1.25
CA LEU A 370 -14.90 -3.93 0.71
C LEU A 370 -16.24 -4.42 1.26
N LEU A 371 -16.37 -4.56 2.58
CA LEU A 371 -17.57 -5.12 3.24
C LEU A 371 -18.85 -4.34 2.92
N PRO A 372 -18.87 -2.99 2.89
CA PRO A 372 -20.04 -2.23 2.47
C PRO A 372 -20.52 -2.61 1.07
N LYS A 373 -19.60 -2.74 0.10
CA LYS A 373 -19.92 -3.19 -1.26
C LYS A 373 -20.43 -4.63 -1.30
N LEU A 374 -19.94 -5.48 -0.38
CA LEU A 374 -20.41 -6.87 -0.29
C LEU A 374 -21.82 -7.01 0.30
N THR A 375 -22.39 -5.97 0.93
CA THR A 375 -23.77 -6.02 1.43
C THR A 375 -24.79 -6.22 0.31
N GLU A 376 -24.48 -5.81 -0.93
CA GLU A 376 -25.33 -6.06 -2.09
C GLU A 376 -25.49 -7.57 -2.38
N PHE A 377 -24.44 -8.36 -2.13
CA PHE A 377 -24.51 -9.83 -2.26
C PHE A 377 -25.47 -10.44 -1.24
N ASN A 378 -25.50 -9.93 -0.01
CA ASN A 378 -26.43 -10.42 1.01
C ASN A 378 -27.87 -10.33 0.53
N ARG A 379 -28.18 -9.29 -0.23
CA ARG A 379 -29.53 -9.03 -0.71
C ARG A 379 -29.90 -9.85 -1.94
N ILE A 380 -29.02 -9.99 -2.93
CA ILE A 380 -29.33 -10.80 -4.13
C ILE A 380 -29.37 -12.30 -3.84
N MET A 381 -28.71 -12.74 -2.77
CA MET A 381 -28.72 -14.14 -2.33
C MET A 381 -29.83 -14.47 -1.32
N GLN A 382 -30.55 -13.45 -0.84
CA GLN A 382 -31.71 -13.63 0.04
C GLN A 382 -32.87 -14.28 -0.74
N LEU A 383 -33.52 -15.23 -0.09
CA LEU A 383 -34.68 -15.92 -0.63
C LEU A 383 -35.86 -15.72 0.33
N ASP A 384 -36.87 -15.00 -0.15
CA ASP A 384 -38.03 -14.62 0.68
C ASP A 384 -39.22 -15.54 0.43
N ILE A 385 -39.96 -15.87 1.48
CA ILE A 385 -41.24 -16.57 1.37
C ILE A 385 -42.34 -15.56 1.08
N MET A 386 -42.86 -15.59 -0.15
CA MET A 386 -43.93 -14.67 -0.56
C MET A 386 -45.32 -15.22 -0.28
N GLU A 387 -45.49 -16.52 -0.48
CA GLU A 387 -46.80 -17.15 -0.43
C GLU A 387 -46.70 -18.54 0.19
N ARG A 388 -47.70 -18.86 0.99
CA ARG A 388 -47.95 -20.18 1.57
C ARG A 388 -49.43 -20.41 1.39
N GLN A 389 -49.84 -21.53 0.80
CA GLN A 389 -51.24 -21.92 0.73
C GLN A 389 -51.35 -23.40 1.03
N ALA A 390 -52.42 -23.79 1.70
CA ALA A 390 -52.82 -25.19 1.80
C ALA A 390 -54.33 -25.26 1.81
N GLU A 391 -54.90 -26.07 0.94
CA GLU A 391 -56.33 -26.26 0.78
C GLU A 391 -56.66 -27.76 0.78
N SER A 392 -57.85 -28.12 1.24
CA SER A 392 -58.35 -29.49 1.22
C SER A 392 -59.82 -29.51 0.83
N ASP A 393 -60.23 -30.57 0.13
CA ASP A 393 -61.65 -30.89 -0.01
C ASP A 393 -62.25 -31.35 1.33
N ALA A 394 -63.57 -31.31 1.42
CA ALA A 394 -64.30 -31.66 2.65
C ALA A 394 -64.17 -33.15 3.03
N GLN A 395 -63.63 -33.98 2.13
CA GLN A 395 -63.51 -35.43 2.29
C GLN A 395 -62.06 -35.90 2.44
N PHE A 396 -61.09 -34.97 2.50
CA PHE A 396 -59.65 -35.21 2.60
C PHE A 396 -59.02 -36.02 1.44
N PHE A 397 -59.78 -36.36 0.39
CA PHE A 397 -59.27 -37.15 -0.72
C PHE A 397 -58.37 -36.33 -1.65
N HIS A 398 -58.64 -35.02 -1.74
CA HIS A 398 -57.83 -34.08 -2.49
C HIS A 398 -57.42 -32.91 -1.60
N TRP A 399 -56.14 -32.58 -1.65
CA TRP A 399 -55.59 -31.41 -0.98
C TRP A 399 -54.44 -30.87 -1.82
N TYR A 400 -54.20 -29.58 -1.69
CA TYR A 400 -53.19 -28.81 -2.41
C TYR A 400 -52.35 -28.03 -1.40
N ALA A 401 -51.06 -27.92 -1.66
CA ALA A 401 -50.17 -27.08 -0.88
C ALA A 401 -49.24 -26.34 -1.83
N LYS A 402 -49.12 -25.02 -1.61
CA LYS A 402 -48.33 -24.09 -2.39
C LYS A 402 -47.30 -23.41 -1.51
N VAL A 403 -46.12 -23.22 -2.06
CA VAL A 403 -45.18 -22.22 -1.57
C VAL A 403 -44.69 -21.41 -2.74
N GLY A 404 -44.62 -20.10 -2.54
CA GLY A 404 -44.08 -19.11 -3.45
C GLY A 404 -42.82 -18.51 -2.86
N TYR A 405 -41.69 -18.66 -3.54
CA TYR A 405 -40.45 -17.97 -3.16
C TYR A 405 -40.17 -16.80 -4.08
N LYS A 406 -39.43 -15.82 -3.56
CA LYS A 406 -38.89 -14.70 -4.32
C LYS A 406 -37.36 -14.73 -4.26
N VAL A 407 -36.76 -14.81 -5.44
CA VAL A 407 -35.33 -14.55 -5.64
C VAL A 407 -35.19 -13.13 -6.18
N HIS A 408 -34.31 -12.32 -5.58
CA HIS A 408 -34.06 -10.94 -6.03
C HIS A 408 -33.07 -10.93 -7.19
N LEU A 409 -33.52 -10.55 -8.40
CA LEU A 409 -32.71 -10.59 -9.63
C LEU A 409 -32.24 -9.21 -10.11
N GLY A 410 -32.70 -8.13 -9.48
CA GLY A 410 -32.47 -6.75 -9.93
C GLY A 410 -31.21 -6.08 -9.38
N LYS A 411 -30.79 -4.97 -10.01
CA LYS A 411 -29.72 -4.08 -9.54
C LYS A 411 -30.29 -3.06 -8.57
N GLY A 412 -29.81 -3.00 -7.32
CA GLY A 412 -30.14 -1.90 -6.40
C GLY A 412 -31.50 -1.99 -5.70
N PHE A 413 -31.73 -1.13 -4.70
CA PHE A 413 -32.83 -1.21 -3.71
C PHE A 413 -34.22 -0.96 -4.29
N GLU A 414 -34.28 -0.27 -5.42
CA GLU A 414 -35.52 0.22 -6.04
C GLU A 414 -36.23 -0.85 -6.88
N ASP A 415 -35.53 -1.91 -7.26
CA ASP A 415 -36.02 -2.93 -8.19
C ASP A 415 -36.80 -4.09 -7.50
N ARG A 416 -37.37 -3.81 -6.33
CA ARG A 416 -38.09 -4.79 -5.50
C ARG A 416 -39.35 -5.37 -6.15
N VAL A 417 -39.86 -4.77 -7.23
CA VAL A 417 -41.21 -5.09 -7.75
C VAL A 417 -41.19 -5.77 -9.13
N GLY A 418 -40.14 -5.61 -9.94
CA GLY A 418 -40.09 -6.10 -11.33
C GLY A 418 -39.24 -7.34 -11.59
N ASN A 419 -38.14 -7.54 -10.83
CA ASN A 419 -37.13 -8.55 -11.12
C ASN A 419 -37.10 -9.65 -10.04
N SER A 420 -38.22 -10.34 -9.88
CA SER A 420 -38.29 -11.52 -9.03
C SER A 420 -38.95 -12.68 -9.73
N ALA A 421 -38.31 -13.84 -9.67
CA ALA A 421 -38.94 -15.07 -10.10
C ALA A 421 -39.80 -15.63 -8.95
N LYS A 422 -41.08 -15.87 -9.25
CA LYS A 422 -42.02 -16.57 -8.37
C LYS A 422 -42.11 -18.02 -8.79
N PHE A 423 -42.14 -18.92 -7.82
CA PHE A 423 -42.19 -20.35 -8.09
C PHE A 423 -43.28 -21.01 -7.29
N ASP A 424 -44.21 -21.65 -7.99
CA ASP A 424 -45.32 -22.37 -7.38
C ASP A 424 -45.08 -23.87 -7.46
N TRP A 425 -45.33 -24.59 -6.37
CA TRP A 425 -45.34 -26.06 -6.32
C TRP A 425 -46.75 -26.58 -6.03
N THR A 426 -47.11 -27.74 -6.58
CA THR A 426 -48.42 -28.40 -6.48
C THR A 426 -48.22 -29.89 -6.16
N PRO A 427 -48.88 -30.49 -5.14
CA PRO A 427 -48.55 -31.84 -4.69
C PRO A 427 -49.00 -32.98 -5.62
N GLY A 428 -48.29 -34.10 -5.45
CA GLY A 428 -48.79 -35.48 -5.60
C GLY A 428 -48.53 -36.27 -4.30
N ASN A 429 -49.29 -37.35 -4.06
CA ASN A 429 -49.43 -38.12 -2.81
C ASN A 429 -48.23 -38.16 -1.81
N PRO A 430 -48.51 -38.10 -0.48
CA PRO A 430 -47.54 -37.74 0.56
C PRO A 430 -46.51 -38.83 0.91
N VAL A 431 -45.37 -38.41 1.48
CA VAL A 431 -44.45 -39.24 2.27
C VAL A 431 -44.39 -38.66 3.69
N ILE A 432 -44.77 -39.47 4.67
CA ILE A 432 -44.74 -39.15 6.10
C ILE A 432 -43.33 -39.40 6.62
N LYS A 433 -42.69 -38.38 7.20
CA LYS A 433 -41.53 -38.58 8.09
C LYS A 433 -41.83 -38.00 9.47
N PRO A 434 -41.65 -38.78 10.55
CA PRO A 434 -42.00 -38.37 11.91
C PRO A 434 -40.92 -37.52 12.61
N TYR A 435 -39.71 -37.39 12.04
CA TYR A 435 -38.61 -36.63 12.64
C TYR A 435 -37.68 -36.06 11.57
N TRP A 436 -37.25 -34.82 11.77
CA TRP A 436 -36.38 -34.07 10.86
C TRP A 436 -35.22 -33.49 11.68
N ASP A 437 -33.99 -33.98 11.45
CA ASP A 437 -32.77 -33.40 12.03
C ASP A 437 -32.10 -32.52 10.98
N ASP A 438 -32.50 -31.25 10.92
CA ASP A 438 -32.02 -30.24 9.97
C ASP A 438 -31.04 -29.24 10.59
N GLN A 439 -30.92 -29.23 11.92
CA GLN A 439 -30.10 -28.29 12.69
C GLN A 439 -28.59 -28.46 12.46
N HIS A 440 -28.15 -29.64 11.99
CA HIS A 440 -26.73 -29.92 11.72
C HIS A 440 -26.14 -29.08 10.58
N TRP A 441 -26.92 -28.73 9.53
CA TRP A 441 -26.42 -27.89 8.43
C TRP A 441 -26.16 -26.46 8.88
N TYR A 442 -27.09 -25.92 9.66
CA TYR A 442 -26.97 -24.59 10.28
C TYR A 442 -25.77 -24.54 11.24
N ASN A 443 -25.63 -25.55 12.12
CA ASN A 443 -24.53 -25.61 13.09
C ASN A 443 -23.16 -25.79 12.42
N LYS A 444 -23.05 -26.66 11.41
CA LYS A 444 -21.81 -26.87 10.63
C LYS A 444 -21.39 -25.60 9.90
N PHE A 445 -22.36 -24.85 9.37
CA PHE A 445 -22.05 -23.57 8.75
C PHE A 445 -21.67 -22.52 9.80
N ARG A 446 -22.05 -22.70 11.08
CA ARG A 446 -21.77 -21.77 12.15
C ARG A 446 -20.34 -21.88 12.70
N ASP A 447 -19.83 -23.09 12.81
CA ASP A 447 -18.53 -23.41 13.40
C ASP A 447 -17.38 -22.58 12.76
N GLN A 448 -16.46 -22.10 13.59
CA GLN A 448 -15.37 -21.20 13.20
C GLN A 448 -14.03 -21.91 13.35
N GLU A 449 -13.18 -21.81 12.33
CA GLU A 449 -11.77 -22.21 12.45
C GLU A 449 -11.02 -21.15 13.27
N GLU A 450 -10.14 -21.61 14.17
CA GLU A 450 -9.37 -20.73 15.05
C GLU A 450 -8.45 -19.79 14.25
N GLY A 451 -8.45 -18.50 14.59
CA GLY A 451 -7.55 -17.50 14.00
C GLY A 451 -8.04 -16.78 12.74
N GLN A 452 -9.25 -17.06 12.26
CA GLN A 452 -9.86 -16.34 11.12
C GLN A 452 -10.65 -15.10 11.57
N LEU A 453 -10.67 -14.07 10.71
CA LEU A 453 -11.59 -12.94 10.86
C LEU A 453 -12.83 -13.20 10.02
N ILE A 454 -14.00 -13.15 10.67
CA ILE A 454 -15.27 -13.52 10.06
C ILE A 454 -16.29 -12.42 10.28
N TRP A 455 -16.91 -11.98 9.20
CA TRP A 455 -18.11 -11.16 9.22
C TRP A 455 -19.25 -11.99 8.67
N SER A 456 -20.37 -12.03 9.38
CA SER A 456 -21.53 -12.78 8.97
C SER A 456 -22.78 -11.94 8.97
N ASN A 457 -23.61 -12.11 7.95
CA ASN A 457 -24.98 -11.63 7.93
C ASN A 457 -25.91 -12.83 7.91
N VAL A 458 -26.85 -12.88 8.86
CA VAL A 458 -27.87 -13.92 8.95
C VAL A 458 -29.22 -13.24 8.82
N ASP A 459 -30.00 -13.68 7.85
CA ASP A 459 -31.41 -13.37 7.73
C ASP A 459 -32.20 -14.66 7.96
N GLU A 460 -33.14 -14.65 8.90
CA GLU A 460 -33.88 -15.85 9.29
C GLU A 460 -35.38 -15.56 9.46
N GLU A 461 -36.20 -16.40 8.83
CA GLU A 461 -37.64 -16.48 9.01
C GLU A 461 -37.96 -17.94 9.40
N TRP A 462 -38.31 -18.18 10.66
CA TRP A 462 -38.53 -19.52 11.20
C TRP A 462 -40.02 -19.83 11.38
N ASP A 463 -40.44 -21.01 10.90
CA ASP A 463 -41.75 -21.62 11.16
C ASP A 463 -42.95 -20.67 11.07
N THR A 464 -42.87 -19.71 10.15
CA THR A 464 -43.93 -18.73 9.97
C THR A 464 -45.13 -19.42 9.30
N SER A 465 -46.13 -19.74 10.12
CA SER A 465 -47.40 -20.32 9.66
C SER A 465 -48.18 -19.27 8.88
N GLY A 466 -48.33 -19.48 7.57
CA GLY A 466 -48.95 -18.48 6.68
C GLY A 466 -50.33 -18.84 6.16
N ALA A 467 -50.68 -20.13 6.14
CA ALA A 467 -51.97 -20.59 5.65
C ALA A 467 -52.52 -21.72 6.52
N TYR A 468 -53.63 -21.41 7.18
CA TYR A 468 -54.51 -22.36 7.82
C TYR A 468 -55.80 -22.39 7.04
N HIS A 469 -56.27 -23.59 6.71
CA HIS A 469 -57.57 -23.77 6.09
C HIS A 469 -58.30 -24.93 6.75
N HIS A 470 -59.61 -24.76 6.87
CA HIS A 470 -60.49 -25.72 7.52
C HIS A 470 -61.69 -25.96 6.62
N ASN A 471 -61.91 -27.20 6.23
CA ASN A 471 -63.05 -27.59 5.41
C ASN A 471 -63.66 -28.90 5.94
N GLY A 472 -64.86 -28.79 6.54
CA GLY A 472 -65.51 -29.92 7.20
C GLY A 472 -64.78 -30.32 8.47
N SER A 473 -64.22 -31.54 8.51
CA SER A 473 -63.43 -32.05 9.64
C SER A 473 -61.92 -31.98 9.39
N VAL A 474 -61.50 -31.43 8.24
CA VAL A 474 -60.12 -31.46 7.79
C VAL A 474 -59.46 -30.11 8.05
N GLU A 475 -58.31 -30.14 8.70
CA GLU A 475 -57.47 -28.97 8.95
C GLU A 475 -56.16 -29.08 8.17
N THR A 476 -55.80 -28.03 7.43
CA THR A 476 -54.53 -27.92 6.71
C THR A 476 -53.70 -26.76 7.25
N TRP A 477 -52.40 -26.98 7.41
CA TRP A 477 -51.42 -25.94 7.70
C TRP A 477 -50.28 -26.00 6.70
N ALA A 478 -49.80 -24.84 6.26
CA ALA A 478 -48.55 -24.67 5.55
C ALA A 478 -47.60 -23.74 6.31
N TYR A 479 -46.36 -24.20 6.45
CA TYR A 479 -45.25 -23.54 7.09
C TYR A 479 -44.13 -23.33 6.08
N GLY A 480 -43.50 -22.17 6.18
CA GLY A 480 -42.28 -21.87 5.47
C GLY A 480 -41.20 -21.50 6.46
N SER A 481 -39.95 -21.82 6.14
CA SER A 481 -38.79 -21.26 6.83
C SER A 481 -37.69 -20.98 5.84
N THR A 482 -37.05 -19.83 5.95
CA THR A 482 -35.90 -19.43 5.14
C THR A 482 -34.80 -18.90 6.05
N ILE A 483 -33.58 -19.34 5.80
CA ILE A 483 -32.40 -18.82 6.48
C ILE A 483 -31.36 -18.55 5.42
N THR A 484 -30.95 -17.30 5.29
CA THR A 484 -29.87 -16.91 4.40
C THR A 484 -28.69 -16.46 5.25
N ILE A 485 -27.57 -17.17 5.14
CA ILE A 485 -26.32 -16.84 5.82
C ILE A 485 -25.29 -16.47 4.77
N ASN A 486 -24.67 -15.31 4.93
CA ASN A 486 -23.50 -14.90 4.17
C ASN A 486 -22.33 -14.68 5.13
N ARG A 487 -21.14 -15.10 4.72
CA ARG A 487 -19.90 -14.95 5.49
C ARG A 487 -18.79 -14.44 4.61
N VAL A 488 -18.07 -13.45 5.11
CA VAL A 488 -16.76 -13.04 4.58
C VAL A 488 -15.71 -13.52 5.56
N VAL A 489 -14.76 -14.29 5.06
CA VAL A 489 -13.68 -14.89 5.83
C VAL A 489 -12.35 -14.40 5.31
N VAL A 490 -11.54 -13.90 6.24
CA VAL A 490 -10.16 -13.49 6.01
C VAL A 490 -9.26 -14.37 6.86
N THR A 491 -8.33 -15.06 6.19
CA THR A 491 -7.32 -15.88 6.84
C THR A 491 -6.00 -15.13 6.86
N PRO A 492 -5.39 -14.88 8.05
CA PRO A 492 -4.08 -14.26 8.14
C PRO A 492 -3.03 -15.01 7.32
N GLY A 493 -2.13 -14.28 6.66
CA GLY A 493 -1.12 -14.82 5.75
C GLY A 493 -1.66 -15.29 4.39
N SER A 494 -2.95 -15.10 4.10
CA SER A 494 -3.55 -15.41 2.82
C SER A 494 -3.71 -14.15 1.96
N ASN A 495 -3.58 -14.30 0.64
CA ASN A 495 -3.98 -13.29 -0.34
C ASN A 495 -5.45 -13.47 -0.80
N VAL A 496 -6.21 -14.38 -0.20
CA VAL A 496 -7.59 -14.68 -0.58
C VAL A 496 -8.56 -14.25 0.52
N ILE A 497 -9.54 -13.45 0.14
CA ILE A 497 -10.71 -13.14 0.95
C ILE A 497 -11.86 -13.98 0.40
N ARG A 498 -12.45 -14.83 1.23
CA ARG A 498 -13.51 -15.76 0.80
C ARG A 498 -14.87 -15.28 1.29
N MET A 499 -15.76 -14.94 0.36
CA MET A 499 -17.17 -14.80 0.65
C MET A 499 -17.91 -16.09 0.31
N HIS A 500 -18.59 -16.69 1.27
CA HIS A 500 -19.41 -17.86 1.01
C HIS A 500 -20.71 -17.77 1.80
N GLY A 501 -21.74 -18.44 1.30
CA GLY A 501 -23.04 -18.37 1.93
C GLY A 501 -23.90 -19.58 1.62
N MET A 502 -25.00 -19.64 2.35
CA MET A 502 -26.00 -20.68 2.23
C MET A 502 -27.38 -20.08 2.41
N SER A 503 -28.32 -20.47 1.56
CA SER A 503 -29.76 -20.28 1.77
C SER A 503 -30.38 -21.63 2.06
N TRP A 504 -30.98 -21.78 3.23
CA TRP A 504 -31.66 -22.97 3.70
C TRP A 504 -33.16 -22.67 3.70
N ASN A 505 -33.92 -23.44 2.93
CA ASN A 505 -35.32 -23.13 2.64
C ASN A 505 -36.19 -24.37 2.84
N ARG A 506 -36.99 -24.35 3.90
CA ARG A 506 -37.88 -25.44 4.31
C ARG A 506 -39.32 -25.06 4.00
N PHE A 507 -40.00 -25.93 3.28
CA PHE A 507 -41.45 -25.91 3.18
C PHE A 507 -42.02 -27.15 3.85
N THR A 508 -42.98 -26.97 4.75
CA THR A 508 -43.67 -28.07 5.43
C THR A 508 -45.17 -27.82 5.39
N TYR A 509 -45.95 -28.88 5.19
CA TYR A 509 -47.39 -28.84 5.38
C TYR A 509 -47.83 -29.95 6.33
N LYS A 510 -48.95 -29.71 6.98
CA LYS A 510 -49.65 -30.67 7.82
C LYS A 510 -51.10 -30.73 7.37
N VAL A 511 -51.62 -31.94 7.22
CA VAL A 511 -53.05 -32.18 7.00
C VAL A 511 -53.54 -33.10 8.12
N ASP A 512 -54.50 -32.61 8.90
CA ASP A 512 -55.18 -33.34 9.97
C ASP A 512 -56.59 -33.71 9.48
N PRO A 513 -56.83 -34.98 9.13
CA PRO A 513 -58.13 -35.45 8.65
C PRO A 513 -59.22 -35.56 9.74
N SER A 514 -59.01 -35.03 10.95
CA SER A 514 -59.77 -35.25 12.19
C SER A 514 -59.40 -36.54 12.94
N LYS A 515 -60.05 -36.74 14.11
CA LYS A 515 -59.88 -37.83 15.10
C LYS A 515 -59.88 -39.28 14.55
N ILE A 516 -60.05 -39.47 13.25
CA ILE A 516 -60.23 -40.77 12.58
C ILE A 516 -58.92 -41.28 11.96
N GLU A 517 -58.00 -40.39 11.55
CA GLU A 517 -56.73 -40.76 10.90
C GLU A 517 -55.54 -39.99 11.46
N TRP A 518 -54.33 -40.48 11.19
CA TRP A 518 -53.09 -39.87 11.66
C TRP A 518 -52.74 -38.66 10.79
N ASN A 519 -52.16 -37.63 11.42
CA ASN A 519 -51.66 -36.43 10.72
C ASN A 519 -50.73 -36.79 9.56
N ARG A 520 -51.01 -36.23 8.38
CA ARG A 520 -50.13 -36.32 7.22
C ARG A 520 -49.24 -35.09 7.20
N ILE A 521 -47.95 -35.28 7.45
CA ILE A 521 -46.94 -34.23 7.41
C ILE A 521 -46.02 -34.51 6.22
N GLY A 522 -45.76 -33.49 5.41
CA GLY A 522 -44.82 -33.57 4.31
C GLY A 522 -44.16 -32.23 4.03
N GLY A 523 -43.16 -32.23 3.17
CA GLY A 523 -42.41 -31.02 2.84
C GLY A 523 -41.21 -31.30 1.96
N PHE A 524 -40.46 -30.23 1.65
CA PHE A 524 -39.16 -30.31 1.00
C PHE A 524 -38.18 -29.32 1.65
N LEU A 525 -36.90 -29.63 1.51
CA LEU A 525 -35.80 -28.75 1.85
C LEU A 525 -35.00 -28.49 0.59
N ASN A 526 -34.77 -27.22 0.34
CA ASN A 526 -33.83 -26.74 -0.64
C ASN A 526 -32.67 -26.06 0.09
N VAL A 527 -31.45 -26.34 -0.34
CA VAL A 527 -30.26 -25.63 0.12
C VAL A 527 -29.55 -25.06 -1.10
N VAL A 528 -29.25 -23.76 -1.08
CA VAL A 528 -28.45 -23.08 -2.10
C VAL A 528 -27.11 -22.69 -1.48
N HIS A 529 -26.01 -23.08 -2.11
CA HIS A 529 -24.65 -22.72 -1.66
C HIS A 529 -23.96 -21.84 -2.68
N TRP A 530 -23.16 -20.86 -2.23
CA TRP A 530 -22.32 -20.05 -3.10
C TRP A 530 -20.97 -19.76 -2.46
N GLU A 531 -19.97 -19.56 -3.30
CA GLU A 531 -18.62 -19.15 -2.92
C GLU A 531 -18.04 -18.18 -3.95
N ILE A 532 -17.42 -17.12 -3.45
CA ILE A 532 -16.71 -16.08 -4.18
C ILE A 532 -15.36 -15.89 -3.50
N ASN A 533 -14.29 -15.99 -4.26
CA ASN A 533 -12.93 -15.76 -3.82
C ASN A 533 -12.42 -14.46 -4.44
N PHE A 534 -12.08 -13.50 -3.58
CA PHE A 534 -11.41 -12.26 -3.94
C PHE A 534 -9.91 -12.45 -3.72
N VAL A 535 -9.15 -12.59 -4.80
CA VAL A 535 -7.72 -12.86 -4.78
C VAL A 535 -6.97 -11.55 -4.99
N LEU A 536 -6.23 -11.13 -3.97
CA LEU A 536 -5.38 -9.94 -4.00
C LEU A 536 -4.14 -10.23 -4.84
N GLN A 537 -3.83 -9.33 -5.77
CA GLN A 537 -2.69 -9.46 -6.69
C GLN A 537 -1.99 -8.12 -6.90
N ALA A 538 -0.68 -8.20 -7.12
CA ALA A 538 0.10 -7.09 -7.62
C ALA A 538 -0.28 -6.81 -9.08
N SER A 539 -0.55 -5.54 -9.39
CA SER A 539 -0.89 -5.05 -10.72
C SER A 539 0.37 -4.77 -11.55
N ARG A 540 0.19 -4.73 -12.87
CA ARG A 540 1.27 -4.44 -13.84
C ARG A 540 1.80 -3.02 -13.76
N ASP A 541 0.98 -2.09 -13.28
CA ASP A 541 1.34 -0.68 -13.08
C ASP A 541 2.04 -0.44 -11.72
N GLY A 542 2.39 -1.50 -10.98
CA GLY A 542 3.00 -1.40 -9.64
C GLY A 542 1.99 -1.28 -8.50
N GLY A 543 0.70 -1.10 -8.82
CA GLY A 543 -0.40 -1.03 -7.87
C GLY A 543 -0.90 -2.42 -7.40
N LEU A 544 -2.11 -2.44 -6.83
CA LEU A 544 -2.80 -3.68 -6.46
C LEU A 544 -4.12 -3.80 -7.22
N PHE A 545 -4.57 -5.02 -7.45
CA PHE A 545 -5.92 -5.28 -7.93
C PHE A 545 -6.51 -6.54 -7.28
N ILE A 546 -7.82 -6.69 -7.42
CA ILE A 546 -8.57 -7.82 -6.90
C ILE A 546 -9.04 -8.66 -8.07
N GLU A 547 -8.51 -9.87 -8.23
CA GLU A 547 -9.09 -10.88 -9.13
C GLU A 547 -10.28 -11.52 -8.42
N VAL A 548 -11.44 -11.61 -9.09
CA VAL A 548 -12.62 -12.26 -8.49
C VAL A 548 -12.91 -13.57 -9.20
N LYS A 549 -12.96 -14.65 -8.42
CA LYS A 549 -13.30 -16.00 -8.85
C LYS A 549 -14.59 -16.41 -8.16
N SER A 550 -15.67 -16.57 -8.91
CA SER A 550 -16.96 -17.02 -8.39
C SER A 550 -17.37 -18.33 -9.03
N GLU A 551 -17.96 -19.23 -8.26
CA GLU A 551 -18.68 -20.38 -8.79
C GLU A 551 -20.18 -20.09 -8.89
N LEU A 552 -20.85 -20.77 -9.80
CA LEU A 552 -22.32 -20.74 -9.88
C LEU A 552 -22.93 -21.27 -8.57
N PRO A 553 -23.98 -20.62 -8.03
CA PRO A 553 -24.68 -21.15 -6.87
C PRO A 553 -25.18 -22.57 -7.11
N ARG A 554 -24.89 -23.47 -6.18
CA ARG A 554 -25.27 -24.89 -6.26
C ARG A 554 -26.57 -25.09 -5.50
N VAL A 555 -27.58 -25.64 -6.19
CA VAL A 555 -28.90 -25.92 -5.61
C VAL A 555 -29.04 -27.41 -5.30
N GLU A 556 -29.23 -27.72 -4.02
CA GLU A 556 -29.37 -29.07 -3.50
C GLU A 556 -30.76 -29.29 -2.92
N PHE A 557 -31.28 -30.51 -3.08
CA PHE A 557 -32.49 -30.97 -2.42
C PHE A 557 -32.13 -32.18 -1.58
N PRO A 558 -31.52 -31.96 -0.39
CA PRO A 558 -31.03 -33.04 0.46
C PRO A 558 -32.16 -33.98 0.91
N TRP A 559 -33.41 -33.50 0.92
CA TRP A 559 -34.58 -34.34 1.14
C TRP A 559 -34.97 -35.05 -0.17
N GLN A 560 -34.27 -36.15 -0.47
CA GLN A 560 -34.65 -37.04 -1.56
C GLN A 560 -35.93 -37.81 -1.21
N ALA A 561 -37.10 -37.21 -1.45
CA ALA A 561 -38.34 -37.96 -1.46
C ALA A 561 -38.43 -38.73 -2.79
N ASN A 562 -37.80 -39.92 -2.84
CA ASN A 562 -37.93 -40.97 -3.85
C ASN A 562 -38.73 -40.57 -5.11
N GLY A 563 -38.12 -39.82 -6.04
CA GLY A 563 -38.59 -39.59 -7.41
C GLY A 563 -40.03 -39.09 -7.66
N LYS A 564 -40.82 -38.74 -6.64
CA LYS A 564 -42.29 -38.59 -6.75
C LYS A 564 -42.84 -37.17 -6.67
N TRP A 565 -42.01 -36.16 -6.34
CA TRP A 565 -42.50 -34.80 -6.05
C TRP A 565 -42.47 -33.83 -7.22
N GLY A 566 -41.95 -34.24 -8.40
CA GLY A 566 -41.87 -33.37 -9.56
C GLY A 566 -41.13 -32.05 -9.27
N LEU A 567 -40.13 -32.06 -8.39
CA LEU A 567 -39.37 -30.87 -8.00
C LEU A 567 -38.34 -30.45 -9.06
N GLU A 568 -38.16 -31.23 -10.12
CA GLU A 568 -37.16 -30.97 -11.16
C GLU A 568 -37.45 -29.67 -11.95
N PRO A 569 -38.69 -29.36 -12.38
CA PRO A 569 -39.05 -28.04 -12.90
C PRO A 569 -38.77 -26.89 -11.91
N PHE A 570 -38.99 -27.11 -10.62
CA PHE A 570 -38.72 -26.11 -9.58
C PHE A 570 -37.21 -25.90 -9.39
N ARG A 571 -36.42 -26.98 -9.39
CA ARG A 571 -34.95 -26.95 -9.39
C ARG A 571 -34.41 -26.20 -10.60
N GLN A 572 -34.85 -26.53 -11.81
CA GLN A 572 -34.39 -25.89 -13.05
C GLN A 572 -34.70 -24.40 -13.04
N LYS A 573 -35.91 -24.01 -12.63
CA LYS A 573 -36.31 -22.61 -12.51
C LYS A 573 -35.46 -21.83 -11.50
N LEU A 574 -35.14 -22.42 -10.34
CA LEU A 574 -34.21 -21.82 -9.37
C LEU A 574 -32.79 -21.71 -9.94
N GLN A 575 -32.28 -22.77 -10.59
CA GLN A 575 -30.95 -22.76 -11.22
C GLN A 575 -30.83 -21.65 -12.27
N THR A 576 -31.78 -21.54 -13.21
CA THR A 576 -31.81 -20.47 -14.22
C THR A 576 -31.88 -19.06 -13.60
N SER A 577 -32.55 -18.93 -12.45
CA SER A 577 -32.61 -17.65 -11.74
C SER A 577 -31.26 -17.28 -11.12
N TYR A 578 -30.56 -18.25 -10.53
CA TYR A 578 -29.21 -18.02 -9.99
C TYR A 578 -28.13 -17.85 -11.08
N GLU A 579 -28.31 -18.43 -12.27
CA GLU A 579 -27.49 -18.09 -13.46
C GLU A 579 -27.65 -16.61 -13.86
N THR A 580 -28.86 -16.06 -13.71
CA THR A 580 -29.10 -14.63 -13.96
C THR A 580 -28.45 -13.76 -12.90
N VAL A 581 -28.50 -14.19 -11.63
CA VAL A 581 -27.82 -13.53 -10.50
C VAL A 581 -26.31 -13.48 -10.72
N GLN A 582 -25.69 -14.49 -11.33
CA GLN A 582 -24.24 -14.48 -11.65
C GLN A 582 -23.82 -13.26 -12.50
N LYS A 583 -24.65 -12.81 -13.45
CA LYS A 583 -24.33 -11.60 -14.24
C LYS A 583 -24.31 -10.32 -13.38
N ASN A 584 -25.08 -10.29 -12.29
CA ASN A 584 -25.03 -9.19 -11.33
C ASN A 584 -23.78 -9.26 -10.43
N PHE A 585 -23.27 -10.47 -10.16
CA PHE A 585 -21.99 -10.64 -9.47
C PHE A 585 -20.87 -9.96 -10.28
N GLU A 586 -20.84 -10.16 -11.60
CA GLU A 586 -19.84 -9.53 -12.48
C GLU A 586 -19.85 -8.00 -12.35
N TYR A 587 -21.03 -7.39 -12.28
CA TYR A 587 -21.17 -5.95 -12.09
C TYR A 587 -20.63 -5.45 -10.73
N ILE A 588 -21.01 -6.11 -9.61
CA ILE A 588 -20.52 -5.74 -8.28
C ILE A 588 -19.00 -5.94 -8.19
N THR A 589 -18.50 -7.02 -8.78
CA THR A 589 -17.08 -7.38 -8.77
C THR A 589 -16.24 -6.47 -9.66
N GLU A 590 -16.77 -5.92 -10.76
CA GLU A 590 -16.10 -4.86 -11.54
C GLU A 590 -15.84 -3.61 -10.72
N GLY A 591 -16.80 -3.20 -9.88
CA GLY A 591 -16.63 -2.08 -8.94
C GLY A 591 -15.58 -2.34 -7.85
N LEU A 592 -15.22 -3.60 -7.60
CA LEU A 592 -14.20 -4.02 -6.63
C LEU A 592 -12.82 -4.20 -7.27
N LYS A 593 -12.75 -4.67 -8.52
CA LYS A 593 -11.50 -4.88 -9.27
C LYS A 593 -10.61 -3.64 -9.33
N ASN A 594 -11.20 -2.45 -9.30
CA ASN A 594 -10.49 -1.18 -9.49
C ASN A 594 -10.20 -0.42 -8.19
N CYS A 595 -10.66 -0.87 -7.01
CA CYS A 595 -10.59 -0.06 -5.79
C CYS A 595 -9.17 0.22 -5.28
N LEU A 596 -8.23 -0.69 -5.59
CA LEU A 596 -6.81 -0.57 -5.23
C LEU A 596 -5.94 -0.04 -6.38
N GLN A 597 -6.52 0.25 -7.55
CA GLN A 597 -5.77 0.87 -8.64
C GLN A 597 -5.43 2.32 -8.28
N GLY A 598 -4.22 2.78 -8.64
CA GLY A 598 -3.76 4.12 -8.32
C GLY A 598 -3.30 4.31 -6.86
N GLN A 599 -3.30 3.25 -6.05
CA GLN A 599 -2.71 3.29 -4.70
C GLN A 599 -1.18 3.11 -4.71
N ASP A 600 -0.56 2.94 -5.88
CA ASP A 600 0.85 3.18 -6.05
C ASP A 600 1.08 4.67 -5.73
N ARG A 601 1.71 5.03 -4.61
CA ARG A 601 1.84 6.45 -4.21
C ARG A 601 3.28 6.91 -4.03
N LEU A 602 4.18 5.99 -3.70
CA LEU A 602 5.60 6.31 -3.56
C LEU A 602 6.32 6.05 -4.89
N ILE A 603 6.37 7.09 -5.71
CA ILE A 603 6.93 6.97 -7.06
C ILE A 603 8.45 6.96 -7.00
N LEU A 604 9.07 7.61 -6.02
CA LEU A 604 10.50 7.90 -6.13
C LEU A 604 11.20 7.97 -4.77
N PRO A 605 11.71 6.90 -4.16
CA PRO A 605 12.94 7.07 -3.42
C PRO A 605 14.01 7.39 -4.45
N SER A 606 14.76 8.49 -4.32
CA SER A 606 15.74 8.83 -5.36
C SER A 606 15.17 8.81 -6.79
N THR A 607 15.76 8.08 -7.75
CA THR A 607 15.37 8.05 -9.18
C THR A 607 14.61 6.79 -9.63
N GLY A 608 14.31 5.86 -8.72
CA GLY A 608 13.61 4.59 -9.02
C GLY A 608 12.19 4.54 -8.48
N VAL A 609 11.45 3.44 -8.61
CA VAL A 609 10.06 3.27 -8.12
C VAL A 609 9.93 2.09 -7.15
N TYR A 610 8.97 2.13 -6.23
CA TYR A 610 8.57 0.91 -5.50
C TYR A 610 7.29 0.32 -6.09
N LEU A 611 7.32 -0.99 -6.34
CA LEU A 611 6.18 -1.77 -6.80
C LEU A 611 5.66 -2.62 -5.64
N PHE A 612 4.34 -2.74 -5.52
CA PHE A 612 3.75 -3.68 -4.58
C PHE A 612 3.96 -5.11 -5.05
N SER A 613 4.32 -5.99 -4.12
CA SER A 613 4.41 -7.43 -4.36
C SER A 613 3.87 -8.21 -3.17
N ASN A 614 3.46 -9.47 -3.40
CA ASN A 614 2.99 -10.40 -2.38
C ASN A 614 1.94 -9.79 -1.41
N PRO A 615 0.77 -9.33 -1.91
CA PRO A 615 -0.28 -8.80 -1.04
C PRO A 615 -0.89 -9.91 -0.19
N LEU A 616 -0.96 -9.71 1.12
CA LEU A 616 -1.47 -10.67 2.10
C LEU A 616 -2.32 -9.96 3.16
N MET A 617 -3.21 -10.71 3.81
CA MET A 617 -3.98 -10.22 4.95
C MET A 617 -3.22 -10.48 6.26
N GLY A 618 -3.00 -9.45 7.07
CA GLY A 618 -2.37 -9.55 8.39
C GLY A 618 -3.30 -10.16 9.46
N HIS A 619 -2.77 -10.41 10.67
CA HIS A 619 -3.56 -10.96 11.77
C HIS A 619 -4.69 -10.03 12.22
N ASN A 620 -4.49 -8.73 12.09
CA ASN A 620 -5.50 -7.73 12.43
C ASN A 620 -6.48 -7.46 11.27
N GLY A 621 -6.34 -8.15 10.14
CA GLY A 621 -7.14 -7.93 8.93
C GLY A 621 -6.68 -6.76 8.07
N ASP A 622 -5.50 -6.22 8.36
CA ASP A 622 -4.85 -5.21 7.53
C ASP A 622 -4.34 -5.83 6.23
N LEU A 623 -4.33 -5.06 5.14
CA LEU A 623 -3.72 -5.46 3.88
C LEU A 623 -2.22 -5.13 3.93
N VAL A 624 -1.36 -6.14 3.85
CA VAL A 624 0.10 -6.03 3.92
C VAL A 624 0.70 -6.38 2.57
N CYS A 625 1.64 -5.59 2.07
CA CYS A 625 2.34 -5.82 0.81
C CYS A 625 3.84 -5.61 0.99
N ASN A 626 4.65 -6.37 0.27
CA ASN A 626 6.07 -6.09 0.13
C ASN A 626 6.31 -4.97 -0.88
N LEU A 627 7.43 -4.26 -0.76
CA LEU A 627 7.85 -3.21 -1.68
C LEU A 627 9.12 -3.63 -2.40
N GLU A 628 9.05 -3.69 -3.73
CA GLU A 628 10.20 -4.00 -4.58
C GLU A 628 10.73 -2.74 -5.26
N TYR A 629 12.03 -2.46 -5.10
CA TYR A 629 12.66 -1.28 -5.70
C TYR A 629 13.11 -1.54 -7.13
N VAL A 630 12.73 -0.65 -8.04
CA VAL A 630 13.16 -0.67 -9.44
C VAL A 630 13.89 0.62 -9.76
N GLU A 631 15.21 0.53 -9.96
CA GLU A 631 16.13 1.68 -10.05
C GLU A 631 15.95 2.54 -11.31
N GLU A 632 15.48 1.94 -12.40
CA GLU A 632 15.32 2.59 -13.70
C GLU A 632 13.93 2.30 -14.29
N PRO A 633 12.92 3.10 -13.92
CA PRO A 633 11.56 2.91 -14.39
C PRO A 633 11.36 3.32 -15.86
N PHE A 634 12.28 4.11 -16.41
CA PHE A 634 12.19 4.64 -17.78
C PHE A 634 13.23 4.02 -18.72
N ASP A 635 12.85 3.80 -19.97
CA ASP A 635 13.75 3.39 -21.05
C ASP A 635 14.58 4.57 -21.58
N ALA A 636 15.39 4.31 -22.61
CA ALA A 636 16.27 5.31 -23.22
C ALA A 636 15.51 6.48 -23.86
N ASP A 637 14.24 6.29 -24.21
CA ASP A 637 13.37 7.32 -24.80
C ASP A 637 12.64 8.14 -23.72
N GLY A 638 12.84 7.79 -22.43
CA GLY A 638 12.18 8.43 -21.30
C GLY A 638 10.73 7.98 -21.13
N GLU A 639 10.34 6.86 -21.74
CA GLU A 639 9.04 6.21 -21.58
C GLU A 639 9.13 5.11 -20.52
N VAL A 640 8.02 4.76 -19.89
CA VAL A 640 8.03 3.72 -18.84
C VAL A 640 8.44 2.38 -19.46
N LYS A 641 9.50 1.73 -18.94
CA LYS A 641 10.04 0.48 -19.51
C LYS A 641 8.91 -0.54 -19.69
N LYS A 642 8.84 -1.16 -20.87
CA LYS A 642 7.91 -2.29 -21.12
C LYS A 642 8.11 -3.43 -20.11
N ASP A 643 9.32 -3.65 -19.63
CA ASP A 643 9.62 -4.67 -18.64
C ASP A 643 9.05 -4.37 -17.24
N LEU A 644 8.78 -3.12 -16.86
CA LEU A 644 7.93 -2.86 -15.68
C LEU A 644 6.52 -3.42 -15.90
N ASN A 645 6.02 -3.39 -17.14
CA ASN A 645 4.76 -3.99 -17.53
C ASN A 645 4.84 -5.52 -17.82
N GLU A 646 6.05 -6.10 -17.98
CA GLU A 646 6.28 -7.51 -18.40
C GLU A 646 7.00 -8.40 -17.35
N MET A 647 7.74 -7.85 -16.37
CA MET A 647 8.27 -8.58 -15.18
C MET A 647 7.15 -9.16 -14.30
N THR A 648 5.89 -8.82 -14.60
CA THR A 648 4.63 -9.24 -13.96
C THR A 648 3.84 -10.27 -14.80
N ASN A 649 4.49 -11.04 -15.69
CA ASN A 649 3.81 -11.89 -16.67
C ASN A 649 3.02 -13.10 -16.08
N PHE A 650 1.73 -12.88 -15.79
CA PHE A 650 0.66 -13.83 -16.10
C PHE A 650 -0.20 -13.28 -17.26
N LYS A 651 -0.54 -14.16 -18.21
CA LYS A 651 -1.22 -13.85 -19.49
C LYS A 651 -2.56 -13.15 -19.26
N ARG A 652 -2.77 -12.00 -19.91
CA ARG A 652 -4.09 -11.36 -20.07
C ARG A 652 -4.97 -12.23 -20.97
N THR A 653 -6.16 -12.59 -20.50
CA THR A 653 -7.28 -12.90 -21.40
C THR A 653 -7.89 -11.55 -21.80
N PRO A 654 -8.07 -11.25 -23.10
CA PRO A 654 -8.54 -9.93 -23.54
C PRO A 654 -9.99 -9.71 -23.13
N THR A 655 -10.24 -8.61 -22.41
CA THR A 655 -11.58 -8.06 -22.19
C THR A 655 -12.12 -7.59 -23.54
N ARG A 656 -13.24 -8.16 -23.97
CA ARG A 656 -13.97 -7.72 -25.16
C ARG A 656 -14.71 -6.44 -24.81
N ASP A 657 -14.52 -5.39 -25.61
CA ASP A 657 -15.35 -4.18 -25.59
C ASP A 657 -16.83 -4.54 -25.67
N LEU A 658 -17.57 -4.36 -24.57
CA LEU A 658 -19.03 -4.30 -24.55
C LEU A 658 -19.46 -2.86 -24.25
N ALA A 659 -19.08 -1.95 -25.13
CA ALA A 659 -19.79 -0.69 -25.28
C ALA A 659 -20.93 -0.90 -26.29
N ARG A 660 -22.16 -0.62 -25.83
CA ARG A 660 -23.47 -0.68 -26.51
C ARG A 660 -24.25 -1.98 -26.30
N HIS A 661 -25.04 -2.01 -25.23
CA HIS A 661 -26.30 -2.76 -25.23
C HIS A 661 -27.48 -1.79 -25.43
N PRO A 662 -28.44 -2.11 -26.30
CA PRO A 662 -29.66 -1.34 -26.46
C PRO A 662 -30.62 -1.63 -25.30
N VAL A 663 -31.36 -0.60 -24.90
CA VAL A 663 -32.55 -0.71 -24.05
C VAL A 663 -33.56 -1.59 -24.81
N PHE A 664 -33.87 -2.77 -24.28
CA PHE A 664 -34.99 -3.58 -24.75
C PHE A 664 -36.25 -3.15 -24.01
N GLU A 665 -37.12 -2.40 -24.69
CA GLU A 665 -38.52 -2.24 -24.29
C GLU A 665 -39.23 -3.60 -24.47
N ILE A 666 -39.69 -4.18 -23.36
CA ILE A 666 -40.67 -5.26 -23.39
C ILE A 666 -42.04 -4.59 -23.34
N ALA A 667 -42.61 -4.29 -24.52
CA ALA A 667 -44.03 -3.95 -24.63
C ALA A 667 -44.82 -5.25 -24.79
N GLY A 668 -45.37 -5.75 -23.68
CA GLY A 668 -46.50 -6.67 -23.70
C GLY A 668 -47.78 -5.89 -24.00
N ASN A 669 -48.60 -6.37 -24.92
CA ASN A 669 -50.02 -6.03 -24.99
C ASN A 669 -50.83 -7.31 -25.17
N VAL A 670 -51.61 -7.62 -24.14
CA VAL A 670 -52.73 -8.57 -24.15
C VAL A 670 -53.97 -7.77 -23.81
N GLN A 671 -55.11 -8.19 -24.38
CA GLN A 671 -56.52 -7.75 -24.22
C GLN A 671 -57.01 -6.88 -25.39
N ALA A 672 -58.19 -7.09 -25.97
CA ALA A 672 -59.35 -7.87 -25.56
C ALA A 672 -60.10 -8.40 -26.79
N SER A 673 -60.75 -9.56 -26.62
CA SER A 673 -61.82 -10.03 -27.49
C SER A 673 -63.11 -9.29 -27.14
N GLU A 674 -63.74 -8.62 -28.11
CA GLU A 674 -65.17 -8.36 -28.09
C GLU A 674 -65.68 -8.32 -29.53
N ALA A 675 -66.85 -8.92 -29.71
CA ALA A 675 -67.51 -9.22 -30.97
C ALA A 675 -67.98 -7.96 -31.71
N ASP A 676 -68.02 -7.99 -33.05
CA ASP A 676 -69.28 -7.82 -33.76
C ASP A 676 -69.21 -8.13 -35.26
N HIS A 677 -70.40 -8.48 -35.76
CA HIS A 677 -70.81 -8.92 -37.09
C HIS A 677 -70.56 -7.95 -38.28
N LYS A 678 -70.73 -8.53 -39.50
CA LYS A 678 -71.06 -7.95 -40.83
C LYS A 678 -69.88 -7.53 -41.71
N GLU A 679 -69.88 -7.66 -43.04
CA GLU A 679 -70.63 -8.33 -44.12
C GLU A 679 -69.89 -7.89 -45.41
N GLU A 680 -69.92 -8.71 -46.48
CA GLU A 680 -69.54 -8.38 -47.89
C GLU A 680 -68.03 -8.13 -48.18
N ILE A 681 -67.34 -8.79 -49.13
CA ILE A 681 -67.67 -9.47 -50.40
C ILE A 681 -66.83 -10.75 -50.52
#